data_AF-A0A9X0CMW1-F1
#
_entry.id   AF-A0A9X0CMW1-F1
#
_cell.length_a   1.000
_cell.length_b   1.000
_cell.length_c   1.000
_cell.angle_alpha   90.00
_cell.angle_beta   90.00
_cell.angle_gamma   90.00
#
_symmetry.space_group_name_H-M   'P 1'
#
loop_
_entity.id
_entity.type
_entity.pdbx_description
1 polymer ?
#
loop_
_entity_poly.entity_id
_entity_poly.type
_entity_poly.pdbx_seq_one_letter_code
_entity_poly.pdbx_strand_id
1 'polypeptide(L)'
;MGTLSVANIYRQITNHGKHAVDFSGPLMLIVQKITYIAYDLHDGLAREEIKLSDEQRREKLRKVPSLLEYFSYLFHFSMILAGPVCTFREFNDFIDGSDIRPKKPGEKEPSPLMDVIKKMSSGFLCIFILFFTEADFPIAKNAAEAVNNMCGLGFNGYDENGKAKWDRVTNVNILKMEFAASMKMVFDNWNISTALWLRRVAEFIRPYFQKTRALAFIYDVITCIVTCLCVADGAVAFELLEFRLSIDYWRETLIIVGLSTVCYILTAVINPTVVHRFVFIAAMGTLSVANIYRQITNYGKHAVDFSGPLMLIVQKITYIAYDLHDGLAREESTLTDEQRKEKLRKVPSLLEYFSYLFHFSMILAGPVCTFREFNDFIDGSDIRPKKPGEKEPSPLMDVIKKMSSGFLCVFILFLTEADFPIAKNADPKFITSQPLYWRVIYSCISGTVSKLRYYFAFKVAEAVNNMCGLGFNGYDENGKAKWNRVTNVNILKMEFATSMKMACDNWNISTALWLRRTVYERSSRHRTVAVFITSSLWHGFYPGYYMMFMSIGLMIEAGRMGHRVIRPYFQKTRALAFIYDVITCMVTCLCVAEGGVPFQLLELRLSIEYWRWVLVLLCRIFGGLLLYVILSEYRTRSRHKESPRKTDSNRNWINKLDTEEQVQRFNQAAKKLKLN
;
A
#
# COMPACT_ATOMS: atom_id res chain seq x y z
N MET A 1 -6.73 4.71 -36.35
CA MET A 1 -7.20 3.65 -35.44
C MET A 1 -6.90 2.25 -35.98
N GLY A 2 -7.51 1.80 -37.08
CA GLY A 2 -7.27 0.44 -37.62
C GLY A 2 -5.80 0.08 -37.85
N THR A 3 -5.02 0.96 -38.48
CA THR A 3 -3.57 0.76 -38.69
C THR A 3 -2.79 0.68 -37.38
N LEU A 4 -3.16 1.47 -36.37
CA LEU A 4 -2.54 1.40 -35.04
C LEU A 4 -2.89 0.09 -34.33
N SER A 5 -4.13 -0.39 -34.47
CA SER A 5 -4.53 -1.71 -33.97
C SER A 5 -3.73 -2.82 -34.65
N VAL A 6 -3.57 -2.78 -35.98
CA VAL A 6 -2.76 -3.75 -36.72
C VAL A 6 -1.29 -3.67 -36.32
N ALA A 7 -0.71 -2.48 -36.16
CA ALA A 7 0.66 -2.32 -35.70
C ALA A 7 0.86 -2.86 -34.27
N ASN A 8 -0.11 -2.62 -33.38
CA ASN A 8 -0.10 -3.17 -32.02
C ASN A 8 -0.26 -4.69 -32.01
N ILE A 9 -1.14 -5.26 -32.84
CA ILE A 9 -1.34 -6.70 -33.01
C ILE A 9 -0.07 -7.34 -33.61
N TYR A 10 0.51 -6.73 -34.65
CA TYR A 10 1.75 -7.18 -35.25
C TYR A 10 2.88 -7.20 -34.23
N ARG A 11 3.03 -6.12 -33.45
CA ARG A 11 3.99 -6.04 -32.34
C ARG A 11 3.77 -7.14 -31.29
N GLN A 12 2.51 -7.47 -30.99
CA GLN A 12 2.17 -8.57 -30.08
C GLN A 12 2.55 -9.94 -30.64
N ILE A 13 2.43 -10.14 -31.96
CA ILE A 13 2.70 -11.42 -32.63
C ILE A 13 4.21 -11.65 -32.83
N THR A 14 4.98 -10.62 -33.16
CA THR A 14 6.37 -10.81 -33.65
C THR A 14 7.45 -10.86 -32.56
N ASN A 15 7.12 -10.58 -31.29
CA ASN A 15 7.97 -10.84 -30.11
C ASN A 15 9.47 -10.48 -30.26
N HIS A 16 9.80 -9.36 -30.91
CA HIS A 16 11.19 -8.98 -31.10
C HIS A 16 11.78 -8.40 -29.82
N GLY A 17 12.89 -8.98 -29.37
CA GLY A 17 13.67 -8.54 -28.21
C GLY A 17 14.23 -7.12 -28.35
N LYS A 18 15.02 -6.73 -27.33
CA LYS A 18 15.53 -5.39 -26.95
C LYS A 18 16.12 -4.45 -28.05
N HIS A 19 16.08 -4.79 -29.34
CA HIS A 19 16.72 -4.04 -30.42
C HIS A 19 15.85 -3.75 -31.66
N ALA A 20 14.54 -4.02 -31.65
CA ALA A 20 13.65 -3.59 -32.73
C ALA A 20 13.15 -2.15 -32.51
N VAL A 21 13.18 -1.31 -33.56
CA VAL A 21 12.65 0.07 -33.53
C VAL A 21 11.13 0.01 -33.35
N ASP A 22 10.62 0.55 -32.24
CA ASP A 22 9.18 0.60 -31.95
C ASP A 22 8.52 1.82 -32.62
N PHE A 23 7.74 1.55 -33.67
CA PHE A 23 6.97 2.58 -34.39
C PHE A 23 5.59 2.87 -33.77
N SER A 24 5.19 2.14 -32.72
CA SER A 24 3.85 2.31 -32.12
C SER A 24 3.67 3.68 -31.46
N GLY A 25 4.68 4.20 -30.78
CA GLY A 25 4.67 5.53 -30.16
C GLY A 25 4.44 6.67 -31.17
N PRO A 26 5.29 6.81 -32.20
CA PRO A 26 5.08 7.78 -33.28
C PRO A 26 3.73 7.61 -33.99
N LEU A 27 3.31 6.36 -34.22
CA LEU A 27 2.01 6.06 -34.85
C LEU A 27 0.83 6.48 -33.96
N MET A 28 0.93 6.34 -32.64
CA MET A 28 -0.09 6.84 -31.70
C MET A 28 -0.25 8.35 -31.83
N LEU A 29 0.85 9.11 -31.84
CA LEU A 29 0.82 10.57 -31.97
C LEU A 29 0.23 10.99 -33.33
N ILE A 30 0.60 10.32 -34.41
CA ILE A 30 0.02 10.56 -35.74
C ILE A 30 -1.48 10.27 -35.75
N VAL A 31 -1.92 9.16 -35.15
CA VAL A 31 -3.35 8.85 -35.06
C VAL A 31 -4.10 9.93 -34.28
N GLN A 32 -3.57 10.40 -33.15
CA GLN A 32 -4.18 11.49 -32.38
C GLN A 32 -4.35 12.73 -33.25
N LYS A 33 -3.28 13.20 -33.91
CA LYS A 33 -3.29 14.35 -34.81
C LYS A 33 -4.28 14.23 -35.97
N ILE A 34 -4.30 13.07 -36.65
CA ILE A 34 -5.24 12.82 -37.75
C ILE A 34 -6.69 12.88 -37.24
N THR A 35 -6.96 12.27 -36.08
CA THR A 35 -8.32 12.28 -35.52
C THR A 35 -8.75 13.66 -35.05
N TYR A 36 -7.85 14.49 -34.52
CA TYR A 36 -8.14 15.90 -34.21
C TYR A 36 -8.63 16.64 -35.46
N ILE A 37 -7.89 16.58 -36.57
CA ILE A 37 -8.31 17.21 -37.84
C ILE A 37 -9.70 16.73 -38.26
N ALA A 38 -9.96 15.42 -38.16
CA ALA A 38 -11.25 14.85 -38.54
C ALA A 38 -12.40 15.34 -37.64
N TYR A 39 -12.18 15.39 -36.32
CA TYR A 39 -13.18 15.88 -35.36
C TYR A 39 -13.43 17.38 -35.52
N ASP A 40 -12.39 18.17 -35.72
CA ASP A 40 -12.50 19.62 -35.84
C ASP A 40 -13.14 20.01 -37.19
N LEU A 41 -12.90 19.25 -38.26
CA LEU A 41 -13.64 19.38 -39.53
C LEU A 41 -15.12 19.01 -39.36
N HIS A 42 -15.43 17.93 -38.65
CA HIS A 42 -16.81 17.54 -38.38
C HIS A 42 -17.54 18.63 -37.58
N ASP A 43 -16.90 19.18 -36.54
CA ASP A 43 -17.45 20.29 -35.76
C ASP A 43 -17.67 21.55 -36.60
N GLY A 44 -16.79 21.83 -37.58
CA GLY A 44 -16.88 23.02 -38.42
C GLY A 44 -17.78 22.92 -39.66
N LEU A 45 -17.99 21.71 -40.19
CA LEU A 45 -18.71 21.47 -41.44
C LEU A 45 -20.08 20.80 -41.24
N ALA A 46 -20.25 19.97 -40.20
CA ALA A 46 -21.43 19.12 -40.05
C ALA A 46 -22.32 19.50 -38.84
N ARG A 47 -21.80 20.24 -37.86
CA ARG A 47 -22.53 20.59 -36.63
C ARG A 47 -22.94 22.06 -36.58
N GLU A 48 -24.13 22.30 -36.04
CA GLU A 48 -24.60 23.65 -35.74
C GLU A 48 -23.79 24.27 -34.59
N GLU A 49 -23.42 25.54 -34.74
CA GLU A 49 -22.54 26.26 -33.80
C GLU A 49 -23.10 26.35 -32.37
N ILE A 50 -24.43 26.41 -32.22
CA ILE A 50 -25.12 26.44 -30.93
C ILE A 50 -24.92 25.14 -30.14
N LYS A 51 -24.70 24.02 -30.84
CA LYS A 51 -24.50 22.70 -30.22
C LYS A 51 -23.04 22.42 -29.87
N LEU A 52 -22.14 23.36 -30.13
CA LEU A 52 -20.71 23.23 -29.87
C LEU A 52 -20.34 23.84 -28.51
N SER A 53 -19.46 23.17 -27.77
CA SER A 53 -18.80 23.75 -26.60
C SER A 53 -17.92 24.93 -26.99
N ASP A 54 -17.53 25.78 -26.03
CA ASP A 54 -16.65 26.93 -26.31
C ASP A 54 -15.31 26.50 -26.91
N GLU A 55 -14.78 25.35 -26.47
CA GLU A 55 -13.57 24.74 -27.02
C GLU A 55 -13.79 24.26 -28.45
N GLN A 56 -14.88 23.53 -28.73
CA GLN A 56 -15.25 23.12 -30.10
C GLN A 56 -15.39 24.31 -31.04
N ARG A 57 -15.98 25.41 -30.57
CA ARG A 57 -16.14 26.63 -31.36
C ARG A 57 -14.80 27.29 -31.68
N ARG A 58 -13.82 27.23 -30.78
CA ARG A 58 -12.47 27.73 -31.04
C ARG A 58 -11.73 26.85 -32.05
N GLU A 59 -11.72 25.54 -31.83
CA GLU A 59 -10.87 24.60 -32.57
C GLU A 59 -11.41 24.18 -33.93
N LYS A 60 -12.72 24.35 -34.20
CA LYS A 60 -13.36 23.91 -35.45
C LYS A 60 -12.63 24.37 -36.72
N LEU A 61 -12.61 23.48 -37.71
CA LEU A 61 -12.05 23.73 -39.03
C LEU A 61 -13.18 23.87 -40.06
N ARG A 62 -13.20 24.99 -40.78
CA ARG A 62 -14.17 25.26 -41.85
C ARG A 62 -13.69 24.81 -43.24
N LYS A 63 -12.43 24.43 -43.36
CA LYS A 63 -11.82 23.98 -44.62
C LYS A 63 -10.84 22.85 -44.32
N VAL A 64 -10.72 21.92 -45.27
CA VAL A 64 -9.71 20.87 -45.21
C VAL A 64 -8.33 21.51 -45.34
N PRO A 65 -7.35 21.15 -44.48
CA PRO A 65 -5.97 21.61 -44.62
C PRO A 65 -5.39 21.27 -45.99
N SER A 66 -4.54 22.14 -46.53
CA SER A 66 -3.71 21.81 -47.68
C SER A 66 -2.75 20.66 -47.35
N LEU A 67 -2.24 19.97 -48.37
CA LEU A 67 -1.25 18.89 -48.17
C LEU A 67 -0.04 19.38 -47.38
N LEU A 68 0.42 20.60 -47.63
CA LEU A 68 1.57 21.18 -46.93
C LEU A 68 1.26 21.40 -45.45
N GLU A 69 0.14 22.04 -45.10
CA GLU A 69 -0.24 22.28 -43.71
C GLU A 69 -0.48 20.96 -42.97
N TYR A 70 -1.16 20.01 -43.63
CA TYR A 70 -1.44 18.68 -43.11
C TYR A 70 -0.17 17.92 -42.75
N PHE A 71 0.78 17.80 -43.69
CA PHE A 71 2.03 17.09 -43.44
C PHE A 71 2.96 17.84 -42.48
N SER A 72 2.96 19.17 -42.50
CA SER A 72 3.73 20.00 -41.56
C SER A 72 3.28 19.77 -40.11
N TYR A 73 1.97 19.65 -39.89
CA TYR A 73 1.41 19.33 -38.57
C TYR A 73 1.70 17.88 -38.13
N LEU A 74 1.48 16.90 -39.01
CA LEU A 74 1.70 15.50 -38.69
C LEU A 74 3.16 15.20 -38.33
N PHE A 75 4.08 15.70 -39.15
CA PHE A 75 5.51 15.38 -39.06
C PHE A 75 6.33 16.48 -38.37
N HIS A 76 5.70 17.41 -37.66
CA HIS A 76 6.43 18.42 -36.91
C HIS A 76 7.41 17.77 -35.92
N PHE A 77 8.70 18.11 -36.05
CA PHE A 77 9.82 17.39 -35.44
C PHE A 77 9.75 17.30 -33.91
N SER A 78 9.18 18.31 -33.25
CA SER A 78 9.06 18.36 -31.79
C SER A 78 7.88 17.56 -31.22
N MET A 79 7.00 17.05 -32.09
CA MET A 79 5.78 16.33 -31.70
C MET A 79 5.60 14.98 -32.43
N ILE A 80 6.66 14.47 -33.06
CA ILE A 80 6.60 13.22 -33.85
C ILE A 80 7.05 11.98 -33.06
N LEU A 81 8.06 12.12 -32.18
CA LEU A 81 8.64 10.98 -31.44
C LEU A 81 8.13 10.88 -30.00
N ALA A 82 8.05 12.02 -29.32
CA ALA A 82 7.51 12.14 -27.99
C ALA A 82 6.61 13.37 -27.99
N GLY A 83 5.34 13.22 -27.57
CA GLY A 83 4.42 14.34 -27.44
C GLY A 83 4.93 15.41 -26.47
N PRO A 84 4.17 16.48 -26.22
CA PRO A 84 2.70 16.55 -26.34
C PRO A 84 2.15 16.86 -27.73
N VAL A 85 0.91 16.42 -27.97
CA VAL A 85 0.11 16.75 -29.17
C VAL A 85 -0.69 18.02 -28.89
N CYS A 86 -0.72 18.96 -29.84
CA CYS A 86 -1.62 20.11 -29.86
C CYS A 86 -2.71 19.95 -30.94
N THR A 87 -3.74 20.80 -30.94
CA THR A 87 -4.73 20.81 -32.04
C THR A 87 -4.11 21.35 -33.33
N PHE A 88 -4.77 21.10 -34.47
CA PHE A 88 -4.30 21.63 -35.74
C PHE A 88 -4.36 23.17 -35.79
N ARG A 89 -5.35 23.77 -35.14
CA ARG A 89 -5.49 25.22 -35.09
C ARG A 89 -4.39 25.88 -34.25
N GLU A 90 -4.12 25.33 -33.07
CA GLU A 90 -3.02 25.79 -32.21
C GLU A 90 -1.66 25.71 -32.92
N PHE A 91 -1.47 24.66 -33.75
CA PHE A 91 -0.30 24.55 -34.60
C PHE A 91 -0.25 25.61 -35.69
N ASN A 92 -1.38 25.90 -36.33
CA ASN A 92 -1.45 26.92 -37.37
C ASN A 92 -1.20 28.33 -36.81
N ASP A 93 -1.79 28.65 -35.65
CA ASP A 93 -1.58 29.93 -34.96
C ASP A 93 -0.10 30.11 -34.55
N PHE A 94 0.58 29.00 -34.22
CA PHE A 94 2.04 28.96 -34.02
C PHE A 94 2.82 29.26 -35.31
N ILE A 95 2.51 28.59 -36.43
CA ILE A 95 3.20 28.78 -37.72
C ILE A 95 2.98 30.20 -38.26
N ASP A 96 1.76 30.71 -38.14
CA ASP A 96 1.39 32.07 -38.52
C ASP A 96 1.94 33.11 -37.53
N GLY A 97 2.44 32.66 -36.37
CA GLY A 97 2.97 33.53 -35.31
C GLY A 97 1.95 34.53 -34.78
N SER A 98 0.65 34.27 -34.94
CA SER A 98 -0.44 35.15 -34.48
C SER A 98 -0.41 35.37 -32.97
N ASP A 99 0.22 34.43 -32.26
CA ASP A 99 0.22 34.39 -30.81
C ASP A 99 1.47 35.05 -30.21
N ILE A 100 2.64 34.84 -30.82
CA ILE A 100 3.93 35.30 -30.30
C ILE A 100 4.34 36.67 -30.84
N ARG A 101 3.94 37.02 -32.07
CA ARG A 101 4.42 38.25 -32.71
C ARG A 101 3.92 39.49 -31.96
N PRO A 102 4.78 40.50 -31.73
CA PRO A 102 4.38 41.74 -31.08
C PRO A 102 3.24 42.41 -31.85
N LYS A 103 2.14 42.73 -31.16
CA LYS A 103 0.98 43.37 -31.80
C LYS A 103 1.15 44.89 -31.92
N LYS A 104 2.10 45.47 -31.17
CA LYS A 104 2.45 46.90 -31.21
C LYS A 104 3.93 47.13 -31.52
N PRO A 105 4.30 48.21 -32.23
CA PRO A 105 5.68 48.58 -32.45
C PRO A 105 6.41 48.86 -31.12
N GLY A 106 7.56 48.20 -30.90
CA GLY A 106 8.40 48.38 -29.71
C GLY A 106 8.21 47.32 -28.61
N GLU A 107 7.21 46.46 -28.70
CA GLU A 107 7.07 45.28 -27.83
C GLU A 107 8.08 44.20 -28.22
N LYS A 108 8.79 43.64 -27.23
CA LYS A 108 9.72 42.52 -27.44
C LYS A 108 8.96 41.20 -27.40
N GLU A 109 9.41 40.25 -28.22
CA GLU A 109 8.90 38.88 -28.15
C GLU A 109 9.17 38.28 -26.76
N PRO A 110 8.21 37.52 -26.20
CA PRO A 110 8.38 36.88 -24.91
C PRO A 110 9.50 35.82 -24.99
N SER A 111 10.39 35.80 -24.00
CA SER A 111 11.49 34.83 -23.96
C SER A 111 11.05 33.50 -23.33
N PRO A 112 11.29 32.34 -23.98
CA PRO A 112 11.05 31.02 -23.39
C PRO A 112 12.16 30.55 -22.45
N LEU A 113 13.30 31.26 -22.38
CA LEU A 113 14.55 30.77 -21.80
C LEU A 113 14.39 30.24 -20.36
N MET A 114 13.70 30.99 -19.51
CA MET A 114 13.51 30.62 -18.11
C MET A 114 12.64 29.36 -17.95
N ASP A 115 11.63 29.19 -18.80
CA ASP A 115 10.77 28.00 -18.78
C ASP A 115 11.49 26.77 -19.33
N VAL A 116 12.25 26.94 -20.41
CA VAL A 116 13.13 25.89 -20.97
C VAL A 116 14.13 25.41 -19.91
N ILE A 117 14.81 26.32 -19.21
CA ILE A 117 15.78 25.98 -18.15
C ILE A 117 15.10 25.21 -17.02
N LYS A 118 13.89 25.61 -16.61
CA LYS A 118 13.13 24.92 -15.56
C LYS A 118 12.75 23.50 -15.97
N LYS A 119 12.22 23.33 -17.19
CA LYS A 119 11.82 22.02 -17.72
C LYS A 119 13.00 21.08 -17.87
N MET A 120 14.11 21.54 -18.46
CA MET A 120 15.35 20.77 -18.57
C MET A 120 15.92 20.41 -17.20
N SER A 121 16.04 21.38 -16.28
CA SER A 121 16.52 21.14 -14.90
C SER A 121 15.67 20.10 -14.16
N SER A 122 14.34 20.17 -14.32
CA SER A 122 13.45 19.17 -13.72
C SER A 122 13.62 17.78 -14.32
N GLY A 123 13.84 17.68 -15.64
CA GLY A 123 14.16 16.42 -16.32
C GLY A 123 15.49 15.82 -15.81
N PHE A 124 16.55 16.62 -15.70
CA PHE A 124 17.85 16.17 -15.17
C PHE A 124 17.79 15.77 -13.69
N LEU A 125 17.03 16.49 -12.86
CA LEU A 125 16.82 16.11 -11.46
C LEU A 125 16.14 14.75 -11.35
N CYS A 126 15.15 14.47 -12.22
CA CYS A 126 14.54 13.16 -12.28
C CYS A 126 15.58 12.09 -12.66
N ILE A 127 16.39 12.32 -13.70
CA ILE A 127 17.49 11.40 -14.10
C ILE A 127 18.38 11.06 -12.90
N PHE A 128 18.81 12.06 -12.15
CA PHE A 128 19.69 11.86 -11.00
C PHE A 128 19.04 11.00 -9.90
N ILE A 129 17.74 11.16 -9.67
CA ILE A 129 16.98 10.37 -8.69
C ILE A 129 16.77 8.91 -9.19
N LEU A 130 16.56 8.73 -10.50
CA LEU A 130 16.19 7.44 -11.10
C LEU A 130 17.36 6.57 -11.53
N PHE A 131 18.55 7.17 -11.68
CA PHE A 131 19.80 6.43 -11.90
C PHE A 131 20.05 5.37 -10.82
N PHE A 132 19.36 5.47 -9.67
CA PHE A 132 19.42 4.55 -8.54
C PHE A 132 18.28 3.52 -8.48
N THR A 133 17.26 3.61 -9.34
CA THR A 133 16.04 2.77 -9.25
C THR A 133 15.83 1.84 -10.46
N GLU A 134 16.76 1.79 -11.41
CA GLU A 134 16.61 1.05 -12.70
C GLU A 134 15.28 1.35 -13.43
N ALA A 135 14.68 2.54 -13.19
CA ALA A 135 13.39 2.93 -13.75
C ALA A 135 13.58 4.02 -14.81
N ASP A 136 13.10 3.82 -16.05
CA ASP A 136 13.04 4.93 -17.00
C ASP A 136 11.80 5.79 -16.72
N PHE A 137 12.03 7.03 -16.31
CA PHE A 137 10.98 8.02 -16.15
C PHE A 137 10.86 8.89 -17.41
N PRO A 138 9.80 9.71 -17.56
CA PRO A 138 9.52 10.46 -18.79
C PRO A 138 10.45 11.66 -19.04
N ILE A 139 11.75 11.43 -19.15
CA ILE A 139 12.75 12.41 -19.60
C ILE A 139 12.35 12.97 -20.97
N ALA A 140 11.89 12.08 -21.86
CA ALA A 140 11.44 12.43 -23.20
C ALA A 140 10.29 13.46 -23.20
N LYS A 141 9.41 13.45 -22.19
CA LYS A 141 8.26 14.37 -22.13
C LYS A 141 8.70 15.79 -21.71
N ASN A 142 9.49 15.92 -20.64
CA ASN A 142 10.00 17.24 -20.23
C ASN A 142 10.97 17.84 -21.24
N ALA A 143 11.78 17.01 -21.89
CA ALA A 143 12.67 17.43 -22.98
C ALA A 143 11.86 17.88 -24.21
N ALA A 144 10.83 17.13 -24.62
CA ALA A 144 9.94 17.52 -25.71
C ALA A 144 9.19 18.84 -25.40
N GLU A 145 8.69 19.01 -24.18
CA GLU A 145 8.10 20.28 -23.72
C GLU A 145 9.10 21.44 -23.80
N ALA A 146 10.35 21.23 -23.36
CA ALA A 146 11.40 22.24 -23.46
C ALA A 146 11.71 22.62 -24.92
N VAL A 147 11.76 21.65 -25.83
CA VAL A 147 11.95 21.87 -27.27
C VAL A 147 10.77 22.64 -27.86
N ASN A 148 9.54 22.30 -27.49
CA ASN A 148 8.34 23.00 -27.92
C ASN A 148 8.27 24.45 -27.41
N ASN A 149 8.72 24.70 -26.18
CA ASN A 149 8.82 26.06 -25.65
C ASN A 149 9.93 26.84 -26.38
N MET A 150 11.05 26.19 -26.68
CA MET A 150 12.16 26.81 -27.39
C MET A 150 11.79 27.24 -28.81
N CYS A 151 10.97 26.46 -29.52
CA CYS A 151 10.53 26.81 -30.87
C CYS A 151 9.37 27.82 -30.91
N GLY A 152 8.75 28.14 -29.76
CA GLY A 152 7.63 29.10 -29.69
C GLY A 152 6.24 28.45 -29.55
N LEU A 153 6.11 27.17 -29.87
CA LEU A 153 4.82 26.46 -29.86
C LEU A 153 4.14 26.42 -28.48
N GLY A 154 4.93 26.43 -27.40
CA GLY A 154 4.37 26.37 -26.04
C GLY A 154 3.76 27.66 -25.50
N PHE A 155 3.89 28.79 -26.20
CA PHE A 155 3.41 30.08 -25.72
C PHE A 155 1.89 30.10 -25.57
N ASN A 156 1.35 30.66 -24.50
CA ASN A 156 -0.10 30.67 -24.23
C ASN A 156 -0.57 32.04 -23.68
N GLY A 157 -0.03 33.11 -24.25
CA GLY A 157 -0.34 34.47 -23.81
C GLY A 157 0.36 34.87 -22.51
N TYR A 158 -0.28 35.75 -21.75
CA TYR A 158 0.27 36.31 -20.52
C TYR A 158 -0.62 35.99 -19.32
N ASP A 159 -0.04 35.90 -18.13
CA ASP A 159 -0.78 35.82 -16.88
C ASP A 159 -1.32 37.18 -16.41
N GLU A 160 -2.07 37.16 -15.31
CA GLU A 160 -2.66 38.35 -14.69
C GLU A 160 -1.60 39.38 -14.27
N ASN A 161 -0.34 38.96 -14.11
CA ASN A 161 0.80 39.80 -13.77
C ASN A 161 1.62 40.24 -14.99
N GLY A 162 1.13 39.97 -16.21
CA GLY A 162 1.80 40.33 -17.46
C GLY A 162 3.01 39.46 -17.81
N LYS A 163 3.17 38.28 -17.19
CA LYS A 163 4.26 37.34 -17.49
C LYS A 163 3.85 36.32 -18.54
N ALA A 164 4.73 36.07 -19.50
CA ALA A 164 4.52 35.08 -20.56
C ALA A 164 4.26 33.68 -19.98
N LYS A 165 3.19 33.04 -20.44
CA LYS A 165 2.84 31.64 -20.14
C LYS A 165 3.39 30.74 -21.24
N TRP A 166 4.04 29.65 -20.83
CA TRP A 166 4.63 28.65 -21.72
C TRP A 166 4.06 27.26 -21.42
N ASP A 167 2.72 27.17 -21.38
CA ASP A 167 1.99 25.99 -20.95
C ASP A 167 1.03 25.38 -21.98
N ARG A 168 0.95 25.92 -23.21
CA ARG A 168 0.03 25.45 -24.28
C ARG A 168 0.18 23.94 -24.52
N VAL A 169 1.42 23.49 -24.59
CA VAL A 169 1.78 22.10 -24.87
C VAL A 169 2.47 21.50 -23.65
N THR A 170 1.84 21.59 -22.47
CA THR A 170 2.31 20.89 -21.26
C THR A 170 1.72 19.49 -21.23
N ASN A 171 2.56 18.47 -21.03
CA ASN A 171 2.12 17.08 -20.93
C ASN A 171 2.19 16.53 -19.51
N VAL A 172 3.09 17.01 -18.66
CA VAL A 172 3.22 16.56 -17.27
C VAL A 172 3.44 17.74 -16.31
N ASN A 173 2.67 17.78 -15.22
CA ASN A 173 2.94 18.64 -14.07
C ASN A 173 3.30 17.79 -12.85
N ILE A 174 4.60 17.52 -12.70
CA ILE A 174 5.14 16.60 -11.69
C ILE A 174 4.66 16.97 -10.29
N LEU A 175 4.83 18.23 -9.87
CA LEU A 175 4.46 18.62 -8.50
C LEU A 175 2.95 18.48 -8.24
N LYS A 176 2.10 18.90 -9.18
CA LYS A 176 0.64 18.75 -9.01
C LYS A 176 0.19 17.29 -9.03
N MET A 177 0.91 16.44 -9.75
CA MET A 177 0.69 15.00 -9.78
C MET A 177 1.13 14.33 -8.47
N GLU A 178 2.34 14.61 -7.99
CA GLU A 178 2.89 14.03 -6.75
C GLU A 178 2.09 14.45 -5.51
N PHE A 179 1.54 15.66 -5.51
CA PHE A 179 0.68 16.16 -4.44
C PHE A 179 -0.81 16.04 -4.78
N ALA A 180 -1.18 15.14 -5.70
CA ALA A 180 -2.56 14.93 -6.09
C ALA A 180 -3.42 14.36 -4.95
N ALA A 181 -4.44 15.09 -4.51
CA ALA A 181 -5.42 14.64 -3.52
C ALA A 181 -6.53 13.74 -4.12
N SER A 182 -6.54 13.54 -5.44
CA SER A 182 -7.51 12.65 -6.13
C SER A 182 -6.93 12.14 -7.44
N MET A 183 -7.42 10.97 -7.91
CA MET A 183 -7.05 10.43 -9.22
C MET A 183 -7.43 11.36 -10.38
N LYS A 184 -8.51 12.12 -10.24
CA LYS A 184 -8.85 13.17 -11.21
C LYS A 184 -7.71 14.18 -11.34
N MET A 185 -7.14 14.62 -10.21
CA MET A 185 -6.01 15.54 -10.22
C MET A 185 -4.73 14.90 -10.79
N VAL A 186 -4.54 13.58 -10.64
CA VAL A 186 -3.46 12.86 -11.33
C VAL A 186 -3.65 12.93 -12.85
N PHE A 187 -4.82 12.53 -13.37
CA PHE A 187 -5.10 12.55 -14.82
C PHE A 187 -5.10 13.96 -15.42
N ASP A 188 -5.56 14.96 -14.67
CA ASP A 188 -5.52 16.36 -15.08
C ASP A 188 -4.07 16.90 -15.19
N ASN A 189 -3.07 16.17 -14.66
CA ASN A 189 -1.67 16.59 -14.61
C ASN A 189 -0.67 15.56 -15.20
N TRP A 190 -1.15 14.41 -15.70
CA TRP A 190 -0.33 13.36 -16.30
C TRP A 190 -0.79 13.02 -17.72
N ASN A 191 0.13 13.10 -18.67
CA ASN A 191 -0.13 12.88 -20.10
C ASN A 191 -1.32 13.71 -20.61
N ILE A 192 -1.31 14.99 -20.23
CA ILE A 192 -2.42 15.94 -20.37
C ILE A 192 -2.94 15.98 -21.82
N SER A 193 -2.04 16.01 -22.82
CA SER A 193 -2.42 16.02 -24.23
C SER A 193 -3.25 14.80 -24.64
N THR A 194 -2.87 13.62 -24.15
CA THR A 194 -3.62 12.38 -24.42
C THR A 194 -4.94 12.35 -23.65
N ALA A 195 -4.98 12.85 -22.41
CA ALA A 195 -6.21 12.94 -21.63
C ALA A 195 -7.25 13.87 -22.30
N LEU A 196 -6.80 15.02 -22.82
CA LEU A 196 -7.63 15.93 -23.60
C LEU A 196 -8.14 15.27 -24.89
N TRP A 197 -7.26 14.55 -25.60
CA TRP A 197 -7.67 13.80 -26.79
C TRP A 197 -8.72 12.71 -26.47
N LEU A 198 -8.52 11.92 -25.41
CA LEU A 198 -9.48 10.91 -24.97
C LEU A 198 -10.84 11.51 -24.62
N ARG A 199 -10.85 12.70 -23.99
CA ARG A 199 -12.09 13.44 -23.73
C ARG A 199 -12.81 13.80 -25.04
N ARG A 200 -12.09 14.27 -26.06
CA ARG A 200 -12.67 14.57 -27.39
C ARG A 200 -13.24 13.32 -28.05
N VAL A 201 -12.51 12.20 -27.99
CA VAL A 201 -13.00 10.89 -28.49
C VAL A 201 -14.28 10.47 -27.76
N ALA A 202 -14.31 10.58 -26.43
CA ALA A 202 -15.48 10.24 -25.63
C ALA A 202 -16.69 11.12 -25.96
N GLU A 203 -16.49 12.43 -26.15
CA GLU A 203 -17.54 13.37 -26.57
C GLU A 203 -18.09 13.03 -27.95
N PHE A 204 -17.24 12.61 -28.89
CA PHE A 204 -17.67 12.20 -30.23
C PHE A 204 -18.47 10.88 -30.22
N ILE A 205 -18.05 9.90 -29.42
CA ILE A 205 -18.62 8.55 -29.44
C ILE A 205 -19.88 8.44 -28.57
N ARG A 206 -19.96 9.18 -27.45
CA ARG A 206 -21.05 9.09 -26.46
C ARG A 206 -22.46 9.16 -27.07
N PRO A 207 -22.80 10.06 -28.01
CA PRO A 207 -24.13 10.13 -28.60
C PRO A 207 -24.58 8.85 -29.31
N TYR A 208 -23.63 8.07 -29.84
CA TYR A 208 -23.93 6.81 -30.53
C TYR A 208 -24.31 5.69 -29.57
N PHE A 209 -23.75 5.70 -28.36
CA PHE A 209 -24.05 4.71 -27.32
C PHE A 209 -25.25 5.09 -26.46
N GLN A 210 -25.63 6.37 -26.40
CA GLN A 210 -26.80 6.80 -25.64
C GLN A 210 -28.15 6.58 -26.35
N LYS A 211 -28.16 5.94 -27.52
CA LYS A 211 -29.39 5.69 -28.30
C LYS A 211 -30.35 4.69 -27.64
N THR A 212 -29.84 3.75 -26.83
CA THR A 212 -30.66 2.77 -26.09
C THR A 212 -30.10 2.54 -24.70
N ARG A 213 -30.93 2.07 -23.75
CA ARG A 213 -30.48 1.72 -22.40
C ARG A 213 -29.39 0.64 -22.40
N ALA A 214 -29.46 -0.32 -23.32
CA ALA A 214 -28.47 -1.39 -23.46
C ALA A 214 -27.11 -0.85 -23.93
N LEU A 215 -27.10 0.03 -24.94
CA LEU A 215 -25.86 0.66 -25.43
C LEU A 215 -25.26 1.63 -24.40
N ALA A 216 -26.10 2.34 -23.64
CA ALA A 216 -25.64 3.22 -22.56
C ALA A 216 -24.97 2.41 -21.45
N PHE A 217 -25.57 1.29 -21.05
CA PHE A 217 -24.96 0.35 -20.10
C PHE A 217 -23.62 -0.22 -20.60
N ILE A 218 -23.54 -0.60 -21.88
CA ILE A 218 -22.27 -1.06 -22.49
C ILE A 218 -21.21 0.04 -22.43
N TYR A 219 -21.57 1.29 -22.75
CA TYR A 219 -20.65 2.43 -22.66
C TYR A 219 -20.18 2.69 -21.23
N ASP A 220 -21.07 2.62 -20.24
CA ASP A 220 -20.72 2.82 -18.83
C ASP A 220 -19.79 1.70 -18.32
N VAL A 221 -20.04 0.44 -18.71
CA VAL A 221 -19.17 -0.70 -18.37
C VAL A 221 -17.79 -0.54 -19.04
N ILE A 222 -17.74 -0.21 -20.33
CA ILE A 222 -16.47 0.01 -21.04
C ILE A 222 -15.72 1.18 -20.43
N THR A 223 -16.40 2.28 -20.12
CA THR A 223 -15.78 3.46 -19.51
C THR A 223 -15.29 3.16 -18.10
N CYS A 224 -16.05 2.40 -17.31
CA CYS A 224 -15.65 1.96 -15.98
C CYS A 224 -14.42 1.05 -16.05
N ILE A 225 -14.40 0.05 -16.96
CA ILE A 225 -13.23 -0.78 -17.22
C ILE A 225 -12.06 0.11 -17.61
N VAL A 226 -12.15 0.90 -18.68
CA VAL A 226 -11.09 1.81 -19.13
C VAL A 226 -10.62 2.75 -18.02
N THR A 227 -11.50 3.28 -17.17
CA THR A 227 -11.12 4.12 -16.04
C THR A 227 -10.36 3.33 -14.99
N CYS A 228 -10.82 2.14 -14.61
CA CYS A 228 -10.09 1.25 -13.72
C CYS A 228 -8.73 0.83 -14.31
N LEU A 229 -8.66 0.64 -15.63
CA LEU A 229 -7.44 0.31 -16.36
C LEU A 229 -6.47 1.50 -16.42
N CYS A 230 -6.98 2.71 -16.63
CA CYS A 230 -6.20 3.94 -16.56
C CYS A 230 -5.75 4.27 -15.13
N VAL A 231 -6.56 3.94 -14.12
CA VAL A 231 -6.20 4.09 -12.69
C VAL A 231 -5.13 3.06 -12.32
N ALA A 232 -5.21 1.85 -12.87
CA ALA A 232 -4.15 0.85 -12.78
C ALA A 232 -2.87 1.36 -13.48
N ASP A 233 -2.96 1.89 -14.71
CA ASP A 233 -1.82 2.51 -15.42
C ASP A 233 -1.28 3.78 -14.73
N GLY A 234 -2.13 4.53 -14.03
CA GLY A 234 -1.75 5.74 -13.28
C GLY A 234 -1.09 5.41 -11.93
N ALA A 235 -1.47 4.30 -11.30
CA ALA A 235 -0.77 3.74 -10.15
C ALA A 235 0.52 2.99 -10.57
N VAL A 236 0.57 2.49 -11.81
CA VAL A 236 1.71 1.82 -12.45
C VAL A 236 2.63 2.80 -13.20
N ALA A 237 2.29 4.09 -13.28
CA ALA A 237 3.16 5.12 -13.87
C ALA A 237 4.49 5.31 -13.09
N PHE A 238 4.61 4.68 -11.91
CA PHE A 238 5.85 4.58 -11.15
C PHE A 238 6.78 3.43 -11.60
N GLU A 239 6.30 2.50 -12.43
CA GLU A 239 7.07 1.37 -12.97
C GLU A 239 6.69 1.11 -14.45
N LEU A 240 7.17 1.94 -15.36
CA LEU A 240 7.09 1.64 -16.80
C LEU A 240 8.48 1.46 -17.39
N LEU A 241 8.97 0.22 -17.37
CA LEU A 241 9.75 -0.28 -18.49
C LEU A 241 9.49 -1.74 -18.82
N GLU A 242 9.25 -2.01 -20.10
CA GLU A 242 9.04 -3.30 -20.79
C GLU A 242 7.59 -3.82 -20.85
N PHE A 243 6.97 -3.74 -22.04
CA PHE A 243 5.63 -4.26 -22.36
C PHE A 243 5.48 -5.80 -22.20
N ARG A 244 6.55 -6.53 -21.89
CA ARG A 244 6.47 -7.95 -21.48
C ARG A 244 5.96 -8.07 -20.04
N LEU A 245 6.32 -7.11 -19.18
CA LEU A 245 5.75 -6.95 -17.85
C LEU A 245 4.27 -6.58 -17.94
N SER A 246 3.84 -5.76 -18.91
CA SER A 246 2.43 -5.36 -19.02
C SER A 246 1.49 -6.56 -19.14
N ILE A 247 1.78 -7.58 -19.96
CA ILE A 247 0.91 -8.76 -20.12
C ILE A 247 0.79 -9.56 -18.82
N ASP A 248 1.89 -9.75 -18.09
CA ASP A 248 1.85 -10.44 -16.81
C ASP A 248 1.12 -9.59 -15.76
N TYR A 249 1.39 -8.27 -15.67
CA TYR A 249 0.60 -7.35 -14.84
C TYR A 249 -0.89 -7.33 -15.20
N TRP A 250 -1.25 -7.45 -16.49
CA TRP A 250 -2.64 -7.56 -16.95
C TRP A 250 -3.30 -8.84 -16.45
N ARG A 251 -2.62 -9.99 -16.60
CA ARG A 251 -3.10 -11.28 -16.09
C ARG A 251 -3.26 -11.24 -14.57
N GLU A 252 -2.29 -10.65 -13.89
CA GLU A 252 -2.26 -10.52 -12.44
C GLU A 252 -3.36 -9.60 -11.90
N THR A 253 -3.59 -8.46 -12.56
CA THR A 253 -4.70 -7.55 -12.25
C THR A 253 -6.04 -8.24 -12.48
N LEU A 254 -6.19 -9.01 -13.56
CA LEU A 254 -7.39 -9.81 -13.82
C LEU A 254 -7.61 -10.88 -12.74
N ILE A 255 -6.55 -11.48 -12.17
CA ILE A 255 -6.66 -12.41 -11.04
C ILE A 255 -7.19 -11.68 -9.80
N ILE A 256 -6.66 -10.50 -9.48
CA ILE A 256 -7.08 -9.71 -8.32
C ILE A 256 -8.54 -9.26 -8.46
N VAL A 257 -8.91 -8.70 -9.62
CA VAL A 257 -10.28 -8.26 -9.92
C VAL A 257 -11.24 -9.45 -9.99
N GLY A 258 -10.79 -10.56 -10.60
CA GLY A 258 -11.55 -11.81 -10.69
C GLY A 258 -11.86 -12.39 -9.32
N LEU A 259 -10.86 -12.53 -8.45
CA LEU A 259 -11.07 -12.95 -7.06
C LEU A 259 -12.03 -12.02 -6.33
N SER A 260 -11.80 -10.70 -6.46
CA SER A 260 -12.63 -9.69 -5.81
C SER A 260 -14.11 -9.82 -6.22
N THR A 261 -14.35 -10.06 -7.51
CA THR A 261 -15.69 -10.27 -8.08
C THR A 261 -16.31 -11.58 -7.61
N VAL A 262 -15.58 -12.68 -7.64
CA VAL A 262 -16.06 -13.99 -7.15
C VAL A 262 -16.44 -13.89 -5.68
N CYS A 263 -15.57 -13.31 -4.84
CA CYS A 263 -15.87 -13.13 -3.42
C CYS A 263 -17.04 -12.17 -3.16
N TYR A 264 -17.26 -11.17 -4.00
CA TYR A 264 -18.46 -10.33 -3.92
C TYR A 264 -19.73 -11.14 -4.20
N ILE A 265 -19.73 -11.94 -5.26
CA ILE A 265 -20.87 -12.82 -5.60
C ILE A 265 -21.13 -13.81 -4.46
N LEU A 266 -20.09 -14.45 -3.92
CA LEU A 266 -20.22 -15.34 -2.76
C LEU A 266 -20.82 -14.58 -1.57
N THR A 267 -20.38 -13.34 -1.30
CA THR A 267 -20.88 -12.50 -0.22
C THR A 267 -22.36 -12.12 -0.41
N ALA A 268 -22.80 -11.91 -1.65
CA ALA A 268 -24.16 -11.53 -1.99
C ALA A 268 -25.15 -12.71 -2.00
N VAL A 269 -24.70 -13.91 -2.36
CA VAL A 269 -25.57 -15.06 -2.63
C VAL A 269 -25.58 -16.09 -1.50
N ILE A 270 -24.45 -16.31 -0.81
CA ILE A 270 -24.36 -17.35 0.22
C ILE A 270 -25.04 -16.90 1.51
N ASN A 271 -25.68 -17.85 2.19
CA ASN A 271 -26.30 -17.63 3.50
C ASN A 271 -25.31 -16.97 4.50
N PRO A 272 -25.69 -15.85 5.14
CA PRO A 272 -24.83 -15.12 6.08
C PRO A 272 -24.26 -15.97 7.23
N THR A 273 -24.89 -17.08 7.62
CA THR A 273 -24.39 -17.98 8.67
C THR A 273 -23.08 -18.66 8.30
N VAL A 274 -22.78 -18.85 7.01
CA VAL A 274 -21.60 -19.60 6.54
C VAL A 274 -20.72 -18.83 5.55
N VAL A 275 -21.18 -17.68 5.03
CA VAL A 275 -20.51 -16.88 4.00
C VAL A 275 -19.02 -16.61 4.26
N HIS A 276 -18.66 -16.25 5.50
CA HIS A 276 -17.29 -15.95 5.91
C HIS A 276 -16.34 -17.12 5.65
N ARG A 277 -16.80 -18.37 5.77
CA ARG A 277 -15.98 -19.57 5.53
C ARG A 277 -15.69 -19.74 4.04
N PHE A 278 -16.71 -19.61 3.20
CA PHE A 278 -16.56 -19.76 1.75
C PHE A 278 -15.67 -18.67 1.16
N VAL A 279 -15.89 -17.42 1.58
CA VAL A 279 -15.07 -16.29 1.14
C VAL A 279 -13.62 -16.45 1.63
N PHE A 280 -13.41 -16.87 2.88
CA PHE A 280 -12.06 -17.12 3.40
C PHE A 280 -11.34 -18.23 2.62
N ILE A 281 -12.03 -19.34 2.30
CA ILE A 281 -11.46 -20.45 1.51
C ILE A 281 -11.13 -19.98 0.08
N ALA A 282 -12.03 -19.25 -0.58
CA ALA A 282 -11.78 -18.74 -1.94
C ALA A 282 -10.60 -17.76 -1.98
N ALA A 283 -10.54 -16.83 -1.01
CA ALA A 283 -9.50 -15.81 -0.90
C ALA A 283 -8.13 -16.44 -0.57
N MET A 284 -8.05 -17.24 0.50
CA MET A 284 -6.82 -17.93 0.88
C MET A 284 -6.38 -18.97 -0.15
N GLY A 285 -7.32 -19.66 -0.80
CA GLY A 285 -7.03 -20.64 -1.86
C GLY A 285 -6.41 -19.98 -3.09
N THR A 286 -6.96 -18.86 -3.54
CA THR A 286 -6.38 -18.09 -4.66
C THR A 286 -5.00 -17.55 -4.32
N LEU A 287 -4.83 -16.98 -3.12
CA LEU A 287 -3.52 -16.54 -2.63
C LEU A 287 -2.54 -17.72 -2.53
N SER A 288 -3.01 -18.90 -2.13
CA SER A 288 -2.18 -20.10 -2.04
C SER A 288 -1.66 -20.52 -3.42
N VAL A 289 -2.53 -20.54 -4.43
CA VAL A 289 -2.15 -20.83 -5.81
C VAL A 289 -1.12 -19.79 -6.31
N ALA A 290 -1.33 -18.50 -6.04
CA ALA A 290 -0.39 -17.45 -6.40
C ALA A 290 0.98 -17.64 -5.72
N ASN A 291 0.99 -17.96 -4.42
CA ASN A 291 2.21 -18.21 -3.66
C ASN A 291 2.97 -19.46 -4.15
N ILE A 292 2.25 -20.54 -4.51
CA ILE A 292 2.86 -21.75 -5.10
C ILE A 292 3.42 -21.44 -6.48
N TYR A 293 2.67 -20.73 -7.32
CA TYR A 293 3.13 -20.31 -8.64
C TYR A 293 4.42 -19.49 -8.54
N ARG A 294 4.45 -18.48 -7.65
CA ARG A 294 5.63 -17.67 -7.36
C ARG A 294 6.82 -18.51 -6.88
N GLN A 295 6.57 -19.48 -6.00
CA GLN A 295 7.62 -20.37 -5.51
C GLN A 295 8.21 -21.26 -6.62
N ILE A 296 7.40 -21.65 -7.62
CA ILE A 296 7.85 -22.43 -8.77
C ILE A 296 8.61 -21.56 -9.77
N THR A 297 8.14 -20.34 -10.05
CA THR A 297 8.73 -19.48 -11.09
C THR A 297 9.93 -18.67 -10.61
N ASN A 298 9.92 -18.22 -9.36
CA ASN A 298 10.94 -17.34 -8.75
C ASN A 298 11.45 -17.91 -7.43
N TYR A 299 11.97 -19.15 -7.46
CA TYR A 299 12.44 -19.85 -6.25
C TYR A 299 13.54 -19.08 -5.50
N GLY A 300 13.37 -18.91 -4.19
CA GLY A 300 14.36 -18.29 -3.28
C GLY A 300 14.54 -16.78 -3.43
N LYS A 301 13.72 -16.11 -4.27
CA LYS A 301 13.80 -14.66 -4.50
C LYS A 301 12.66 -13.91 -3.82
N HIS A 302 12.99 -12.73 -3.29
CA HIS A 302 12.02 -11.71 -2.86
C HIS A 302 11.65 -10.86 -4.08
N ALA A 303 10.68 -11.32 -4.86
CA ALA A 303 10.13 -10.56 -5.98
C ALA A 303 9.00 -9.65 -5.49
N VAL A 304 8.96 -8.41 -5.97
CA VAL A 304 7.77 -7.56 -5.89
C VAL A 304 6.84 -8.03 -7.00
N ASP A 305 5.71 -8.63 -6.63
CA ASP A 305 4.72 -9.14 -7.56
C ASP A 305 3.29 -8.95 -7.03
N PHE A 306 2.30 -9.33 -7.83
CA PHE A 306 0.87 -9.20 -7.49
C PHE A 306 0.44 -9.94 -6.22
N SER A 307 1.24 -10.87 -5.70
CA SER A 307 0.91 -11.57 -4.45
C SER A 307 0.86 -10.62 -3.26
N GLY A 308 1.67 -9.55 -3.26
CA GLY A 308 1.65 -8.52 -2.21
C GLY A 308 0.31 -7.77 -2.11
N PRO A 309 -0.17 -7.14 -3.21
CA PRO A 309 -1.52 -6.57 -3.25
C PRO A 309 -2.62 -7.60 -2.98
N LEU A 310 -2.50 -8.81 -3.51
CA LEU A 310 -3.44 -9.91 -3.28
C LEU A 310 -3.55 -10.25 -1.78
N MET A 311 -2.43 -10.28 -1.06
CA MET A 311 -2.40 -10.51 0.38
C MET A 311 -3.24 -9.47 1.15
N LEU A 312 -3.23 -8.19 0.74
CA LEU A 312 -4.05 -7.13 1.34
C LEU A 312 -5.54 -7.26 0.96
N ILE A 313 -5.82 -7.61 -0.29
CA ILE A 313 -7.18 -7.86 -0.78
C ILE A 313 -7.83 -9.02 0.00
N VAL A 314 -7.09 -10.09 0.28
CA VAL A 314 -7.58 -11.19 1.13
C VAL A 314 -8.02 -10.69 2.51
N GLN A 315 -7.25 -9.79 3.15
CA GLN A 315 -7.63 -9.24 4.44
C GLN A 315 -8.94 -8.44 4.35
N LYS A 316 -9.06 -7.57 3.35
CA LYS A 316 -10.19 -6.67 3.15
C LYS A 316 -11.49 -7.42 2.81
N ILE A 317 -11.41 -8.36 1.88
CA ILE A 317 -12.55 -9.20 1.49
C ILE A 317 -13.04 -10.04 2.67
N THR A 318 -12.11 -10.61 3.45
CA THR A 318 -12.49 -11.42 4.60
C THR A 318 -13.08 -10.56 5.72
N TYR A 319 -12.59 -9.33 5.96
CA TYR A 319 -13.27 -8.40 6.87
C TYR A 319 -14.75 -8.23 6.54
N ILE A 320 -15.08 -7.91 5.29
CA ILE A 320 -16.48 -7.74 4.85
C ILE A 320 -17.29 -9.00 5.13
N ALA A 321 -16.78 -10.18 4.78
CA ALA A 321 -17.53 -11.42 4.94
C ALA A 321 -17.74 -11.80 6.42
N TYR A 322 -16.75 -11.57 7.28
CA TYR A 322 -16.86 -11.80 8.72
C TYR A 322 -17.78 -10.77 9.39
N ASP A 323 -17.69 -9.50 9.03
CA ASP A 323 -18.53 -8.43 9.58
C ASP A 323 -20.00 -8.60 9.15
N LEU A 324 -20.25 -9.10 7.93
CA LEU A 324 -21.59 -9.46 7.46
C LEU A 324 -22.15 -10.67 8.24
N HIS A 325 -21.33 -11.70 8.47
CA HIS A 325 -21.71 -12.84 9.30
C HIS A 325 -22.10 -12.40 10.71
N ASP A 326 -21.32 -11.52 11.33
CA ASP A 326 -21.61 -10.98 12.66
C ASP A 326 -22.90 -10.14 12.69
N GLY A 327 -23.19 -9.40 11.62
CA GLY A 327 -24.35 -8.51 11.60
C GLY A 327 -25.67 -9.15 11.22
N LEU A 328 -25.64 -10.23 10.43
CA LEU A 328 -26.85 -10.87 9.91
C LEU A 328 -27.14 -12.26 10.49
N ALA A 329 -26.14 -12.97 11.02
CA ALA A 329 -26.31 -14.37 11.44
C ALA A 329 -26.02 -14.64 12.92
N ARG A 330 -25.44 -13.68 13.65
CA ARG A 330 -25.10 -13.85 15.07
C ARG A 330 -25.94 -12.94 15.95
N GLU A 331 -26.32 -13.46 17.11
CA GLU A 331 -27.02 -12.68 18.12
C GLU A 331 -26.10 -11.63 18.74
N GLU A 332 -26.64 -10.44 18.95
CA GLU A 332 -25.85 -9.30 19.42
C GLU A 332 -25.22 -9.54 20.81
N SER A 333 -25.89 -10.30 21.68
CA SER A 333 -25.39 -10.71 23.00
C SER A 333 -24.08 -11.52 22.94
N THR A 334 -23.84 -12.22 21.82
CA THR A 334 -22.66 -13.09 21.63
C THR A 334 -21.47 -12.36 21.01
N LEU A 335 -21.67 -11.13 20.54
CA LEU A 335 -20.63 -10.33 19.88
C LEU A 335 -19.76 -9.63 20.92
N THR A 336 -18.45 -9.59 20.67
CA THR A 336 -17.56 -8.67 21.40
C THR A 336 -17.92 -7.22 21.07
N ASP A 337 -17.52 -6.26 21.91
CA ASP A 337 -17.78 -4.84 21.66
C ASP A 337 -17.23 -4.38 20.30
N GLU A 338 -16.06 -4.89 19.93
CA GLU A 338 -15.43 -4.64 18.64
C GLU A 338 -16.24 -5.23 17.48
N GLN A 339 -16.66 -6.50 17.56
CA GLN A 339 -17.52 -7.11 16.53
C GLN A 339 -18.86 -6.38 16.39
N ARG A 340 -19.45 -5.96 17.51
CA ARG A 340 -20.70 -5.19 17.51
C ARG A 340 -20.52 -3.83 16.84
N LYS A 341 -19.37 -3.19 17.03
CA LYS A 341 -19.01 -1.93 16.39
C LYS A 341 -18.76 -2.10 14.90
N GLU A 342 -18.15 -3.20 14.44
CA GLU A 342 -17.75 -3.35 13.03
C GLU A 342 -18.80 -4.05 12.14
N LYS A 343 -19.78 -4.74 12.73
CA LYS A 343 -20.78 -5.56 12.00
C LYS A 343 -21.51 -4.83 10.86
N LEU A 344 -21.81 -5.57 9.79
CA LEU A 344 -22.57 -5.11 8.63
C LEU A 344 -23.98 -5.69 8.62
N ARG A 345 -24.97 -4.81 8.43
CA ARG A 345 -26.41 -5.19 8.36
C ARG A 345 -26.93 -5.40 6.94
N LYS A 346 -26.10 -5.15 5.93
CA LYS A 346 -26.43 -5.36 4.52
C LYS A 346 -25.14 -5.63 3.76
N VAL A 347 -25.27 -6.34 2.64
CA VAL A 347 -24.17 -6.49 1.67
C VAL A 347 -23.84 -5.11 1.10
N PRO A 348 -22.56 -4.70 1.06
CA PRO A 348 -22.16 -3.47 0.39
C PRO A 348 -22.57 -3.45 -1.08
N SER A 349 -22.88 -2.27 -1.61
CA SER A 349 -23.04 -2.10 -3.06
C SER A 349 -21.74 -2.41 -3.79
N LEU A 350 -21.84 -2.71 -5.08
CA LEU A 350 -20.67 -3.00 -5.92
C LEU A 350 -19.65 -1.85 -5.87
N LEU A 351 -20.13 -0.60 -5.88
CA LEU A 351 -19.30 0.59 -5.82
C LEU A 351 -18.58 0.71 -4.47
N GLU A 352 -19.29 0.57 -3.34
CA GLU A 352 -18.68 0.67 -2.01
C GLU A 352 -17.64 -0.45 -1.81
N TYR A 353 -17.96 -1.67 -2.22
CA TYR A 353 -17.08 -2.84 -2.12
C TYR A 353 -15.78 -2.62 -2.89
N PHE A 354 -15.86 -2.28 -4.18
CA PHE A 354 -14.67 -2.08 -5.00
C PHE A 354 -13.90 -0.81 -4.64
N SER A 355 -14.58 0.25 -4.21
CA SER A 355 -13.93 1.46 -3.70
C SER A 355 -13.10 1.15 -2.46
N TYR A 356 -13.63 0.34 -1.53
CA TYR A 356 -12.86 -0.13 -0.39
C TYR A 356 -11.67 -0.97 -0.83
N LEU A 357 -11.90 -2.04 -1.61
CA LEU A 357 -10.83 -2.98 -2.02
C LEU A 357 -9.68 -2.29 -2.76
N PHE A 358 -9.98 -1.41 -3.70
CA PHE A 358 -9.00 -0.76 -4.57
C PHE A 358 -8.65 0.67 -4.17
N HIS A 359 -8.98 1.08 -2.95
CA HIS A 359 -8.53 2.38 -2.46
C HIS A 359 -7.01 2.47 -2.50
N PHE A 360 -6.50 3.46 -3.25
CA PHE A 360 -5.08 3.61 -3.60
C PHE A 360 -4.16 3.65 -2.38
N SER A 361 -4.61 4.22 -1.26
CA SER A 361 -3.80 4.33 -0.05
C SER A 361 -3.55 2.99 0.66
N MET A 362 -4.28 1.92 0.32
CA MET A 362 -4.23 0.63 1.02
C MET A 362 -3.96 -0.58 0.11
N ILE A 363 -3.73 -0.38 -1.19
CA ILE A 363 -3.67 -1.48 -2.17
C ILE A 363 -2.29 -2.15 -2.26
N LEU A 364 -1.20 -1.42 -2.00
CA LEU A 364 0.18 -1.94 -2.19
C LEU A 364 0.81 -2.50 -0.92
N ALA A 365 0.92 -1.67 0.13
CA ALA A 365 1.63 -2.01 1.37
C ALA A 365 0.73 -2.01 2.64
N GLY A 366 -0.57 -1.78 2.47
CA GLY A 366 -1.47 -1.45 3.57
C GLY A 366 -1.12 -0.07 4.13
N PRO A 367 -1.38 0.24 5.40
CA PRO A 367 -2.14 -0.55 6.37
C PRO A 367 -3.60 -0.75 5.96
N VAL A 368 -4.17 -1.91 6.30
CA VAL A 368 -5.59 -2.22 6.07
C VAL A 368 -6.43 -1.75 7.26
N CYS A 369 -7.59 -1.12 6.99
CA CYS A 369 -8.63 -0.81 7.98
C CYS A 369 -9.88 -1.69 7.79
N THR A 370 -10.87 -1.63 8.70
CA THR A 370 -12.17 -2.30 8.47
C THR A 370 -12.98 -1.60 7.39
N PHE A 371 -13.99 -2.29 6.87
CA PHE A 371 -14.92 -1.69 5.92
C PHE A 371 -15.73 -0.54 6.54
N ARG A 372 -16.10 -0.63 7.81
CA ARG A 372 -16.81 0.46 8.50
C ARG A 372 -15.91 1.68 8.70
N GLU A 373 -14.67 1.49 9.15
CA GLU A 373 -13.70 2.59 9.28
C GLU A 373 -13.46 3.29 7.94
N PHE A 374 -13.47 2.53 6.84
CA PHE A 374 -13.39 3.08 5.49
C PHE A 374 -14.64 3.88 5.10
N ASN A 375 -15.83 3.36 5.35
CA ASN A 375 -17.06 4.10 5.06
C ASN A 375 -17.17 5.39 5.88
N ASP A 376 -16.83 5.33 7.17
CA ASP A 376 -16.85 6.51 8.04
C ASP A 376 -15.89 7.59 7.50
N PHE A 377 -14.75 7.18 6.94
CA PHE A 377 -13.77 8.03 6.25
C PHE A 377 -14.32 8.62 4.93
N ILE A 378 -14.95 7.83 4.07
CA ILE A 378 -15.52 8.30 2.80
C ILE A 378 -16.68 9.27 3.03
N ASP A 379 -17.50 9.01 4.03
CA ASP A 379 -18.62 9.89 4.41
C ASP A 379 -18.15 11.15 5.15
N GLY A 380 -16.86 11.24 5.51
CA GLY A 380 -16.29 12.34 6.30
C GLY A 380 -16.87 12.41 7.72
N SER A 381 -17.47 11.32 8.21
CA SER A 381 -18.16 11.30 9.49
C SER A 381 -17.19 11.17 10.68
N ASP A 382 -15.93 10.84 10.41
CA ASP A 382 -14.90 10.50 11.39
C ASP A 382 -13.95 11.67 11.70
N ILE A 383 -13.59 12.49 10.71
CA ILE A 383 -12.85 13.74 10.91
C ILE A 383 -13.85 14.82 11.30
N ARG A 384 -13.87 15.15 12.59
CA ARG A 384 -14.69 16.25 13.11
C ARG A 384 -13.83 17.24 13.86
N PRO A 385 -14.08 18.55 13.72
CA PRO A 385 -13.43 19.55 14.53
C PRO A 385 -13.79 19.36 16.00
N LYS A 386 -12.89 19.79 16.89
CA LYS A 386 -13.06 19.65 18.34
C LYS A 386 -14.30 20.38 18.85
N LYS A 387 -14.62 21.52 18.22
CA LYS A 387 -15.85 22.29 18.46
C LYS A 387 -16.53 22.63 17.12
N PRO A 388 -17.88 22.73 17.10
CA PRO A 388 -18.58 23.24 15.94
C PRO A 388 -18.05 24.63 15.52
N GLY A 389 -17.67 24.78 14.25
CA GLY A 389 -17.13 26.04 13.70
C GLY A 389 -15.60 26.17 13.70
N GLU A 390 -14.85 25.23 14.29
CA GLU A 390 -13.39 25.20 14.18
C GLU A 390 -12.94 24.50 12.87
N LYS A 391 -11.70 24.78 12.44
CA LYS A 391 -11.10 24.09 11.29
C LYS A 391 -10.82 22.63 11.61
N GLU A 392 -10.94 21.78 10.60
CA GLU A 392 -10.54 20.38 10.68
C GLU A 392 -9.08 20.22 11.09
N PRO A 393 -8.75 19.16 11.85
CA PRO A 393 -7.39 18.89 12.26
C PRO A 393 -6.49 18.66 11.04
N SER A 394 -5.29 19.22 11.05
CA SER A 394 -4.31 19.01 9.97
C SER A 394 -3.43 17.78 10.25
N PRO A 395 -3.19 16.90 9.25
CA PRO A 395 -2.27 15.77 9.37
C PRO A 395 -0.80 16.14 9.13
N LEU A 396 -0.50 17.37 8.68
CA LEU A 396 0.80 17.73 8.09
C LEU A 396 2.01 17.34 8.94
N MET A 397 1.98 17.65 10.23
CA MET A 397 3.10 17.36 11.14
C MET A 397 3.31 15.86 11.35
N ASP A 398 2.23 15.09 11.43
CA ASP A 398 2.28 13.64 11.58
C ASP A 398 2.76 12.96 10.28
N VAL A 399 2.37 13.50 9.12
CA VAL A 399 2.85 13.09 7.80
C VAL A 399 4.34 13.33 7.68
N ILE A 400 4.82 14.54 7.99
CA ILE A 400 6.26 14.87 7.94
C ILE A 400 7.06 13.90 8.83
N LYS A 401 6.63 13.67 10.07
CA LYS A 401 7.32 12.74 10.99
C LYS A 401 7.40 11.32 10.43
N LYS A 402 6.31 10.81 9.86
CA LYS A 402 6.27 9.46 9.28
C LYS A 402 7.14 9.37 8.03
N MET A 403 7.07 10.34 7.12
CA MET A 403 7.94 10.42 5.93
C MET A 403 9.41 10.50 6.33
N SER A 404 9.78 11.39 7.26
CA SER A 404 11.16 11.48 7.77
C SER A 404 11.64 10.18 8.41
N SER A 405 10.78 9.49 9.18
CA SER A 405 11.12 8.18 9.76
C SER A 405 11.35 7.13 8.68
N GLY A 406 10.51 7.10 7.65
CA GLY A 406 10.67 6.20 6.50
C GLY A 406 11.97 6.46 5.75
N PHE A 407 12.22 7.72 5.35
CA PHE A 407 13.43 8.10 4.63
C PHE A 407 14.71 7.86 5.45
N LEU A 408 14.66 8.06 6.76
CA LEU A 408 15.78 7.68 7.62
C LEU A 408 16.05 6.18 7.59
N CYS A 409 15.00 5.34 7.59
CA CYS A 409 15.17 3.89 7.48
C CYS A 409 15.80 3.46 6.16
N VAL A 410 15.34 4.01 5.03
CA VAL A 410 15.92 3.66 3.72
C VAL A 410 17.35 4.22 3.57
N PHE A 411 17.64 5.41 4.11
CA PHE A 411 18.99 5.96 4.14
C PHE A 411 19.94 5.05 4.92
N ILE A 412 19.57 4.59 6.12
CA ILE A 412 20.38 3.65 6.91
C ILE A 412 20.53 2.31 6.16
N LEU A 413 19.47 1.84 5.49
CA LEU A 413 19.52 0.63 4.67
C LEU A 413 20.59 0.75 3.58
N PHE A 414 20.58 1.85 2.81
CA PHE A 414 21.58 2.11 1.77
C PHE A 414 23.02 2.09 2.30
N LEU A 415 23.24 2.61 3.51
CA LEU A 415 24.57 2.61 4.13
C LEU A 415 25.02 1.25 4.65
N THR A 416 24.12 0.29 4.86
CA THR A 416 24.41 -0.93 5.64
C THR A 416 24.10 -2.24 4.92
N GLU A 417 23.27 -2.25 3.88
CA GLU A 417 22.81 -3.49 3.23
C GLU A 417 23.96 -4.29 2.60
N ALA A 418 24.93 -3.59 1.98
CA ALA A 418 26.08 -4.24 1.34
C ALA A 418 27.00 -4.94 2.36
N ASP A 419 27.14 -4.36 3.56
CA ASP A 419 28.02 -4.88 4.62
C ASP A 419 27.37 -6.01 5.44
N PHE A 420 26.03 -5.98 5.54
CA PHE A 420 25.25 -6.91 6.37
C PHE A 420 24.20 -7.72 5.58
N PRO A 421 24.57 -8.42 4.49
CA PRO A 421 23.63 -9.27 3.76
C PRO A 421 23.13 -10.40 4.66
N ILE A 422 21.80 -10.58 4.72
CA ILE A 422 21.18 -11.56 5.60
C ILE A 422 21.54 -13.01 5.25
N ALA A 423 21.79 -13.30 3.97
CA ALA A 423 22.21 -14.61 3.48
C ALA A 423 23.52 -15.11 4.13
N LYS A 424 24.40 -14.20 4.56
CA LYS A 424 25.68 -14.53 5.20
C LYS A 424 25.51 -15.33 6.50
N ASN A 425 24.36 -15.21 7.17
CA ASN A 425 24.05 -15.99 8.38
C ASN A 425 24.03 -17.52 8.13
N ALA A 426 23.81 -17.94 6.88
CA ALA A 426 23.81 -19.33 6.46
C ALA A 426 25.04 -19.70 5.59
N ASP A 427 26.00 -18.78 5.39
CA ASP A 427 27.22 -19.04 4.63
C ASP A 427 28.17 -19.94 5.46
N PRO A 428 28.52 -21.15 4.97
CA PRO A 428 29.45 -22.03 5.66
C PRO A 428 30.79 -21.36 6.00
N LYS A 429 31.33 -20.52 5.11
CA LYS A 429 32.61 -19.83 5.34
C LYS A 429 32.52 -18.86 6.52
N PHE A 430 31.43 -18.11 6.61
CA PHE A 430 31.17 -17.22 7.74
C PHE A 430 31.00 -18.02 9.04
N ILE A 431 30.21 -19.11 8.99
CA ILE A 431 29.95 -19.95 10.15
C ILE A 431 31.23 -20.58 10.71
N THR A 432 32.14 -21.04 9.87
CA THR A 432 33.38 -21.71 10.30
C THR A 432 34.50 -20.74 10.70
N SER A 433 34.55 -19.55 10.10
CA SER A 433 35.64 -18.59 10.35
C SER A 433 35.38 -17.64 11.52
N GLN A 434 34.13 -17.43 11.90
CA GLN A 434 33.75 -16.41 12.88
C GLN A 434 33.37 -16.99 14.24
N PRO A 435 33.73 -16.32 15.35
CA PRO A 435 33.36 -16.77 16.69
C PRO A 435 31.84 -16.67 16.93
N LEU A 436 31.32 -17.46 17.88
CA LEU A 436 29.87 -17.53 18.15
C LEU A 436 29.26 -16.17 18.51
N TYR A 437 29.91 -15.37 19.35
CA TYR A 437 29.37 -14.08 19.77
C TYR A 437 29.18 -13.12 18.58
N TRP A 438 30.10 -13.13 17.61
CA TRP A 438 30.00 -12.27 16.43
C TRP A 438 28.90 -12.74 15.50
N ARG A 439 28.74 -14.05 15.30
CA ARG A 439 27.62 -14.62 14.52
C ARG A 439 26.27 -14.21 15.11
N VAL A 440 26.15 -14.24 16.44
CA VAL A 440 24.95 -13.79 17.16
C VAL A 440 24.69 -12.29 16.93
N ILE A 441 25.69 -11.43 17.16
CA ILE A 441 25.56 -9.98 16.94
C ILE A 441 25.22 -9.68 15.47
N TYR A 442 25.89 -10.34 14.54
CA TYR A 442 25.66 -10.19 13.10
C TYR A 442 24.22 -10.58 12.72
N SER A 443 23.66 -11.64 13.31
CA SER A 443 22.27 -12.05 13.04
C SER A 443 21.26 -10.99 13.47
N CYS A 444 21.49 -10.32 14.62
CA CYS A 444 20.66 -9.21 15.06
C CYS A 444 20.80 -7.99 14.13
N ILE A 445 22.04 -7.61 13.77
CA ILE A 445 22.31 -6.46 12.89
C ILE A 445 21.69 -6.69 11.51
N SER A 446 22.05 -7.78 10.83
CA SER A 446 21.52 -8.12 9.51
C SER A 446 20.00 -8.29 9.51
N GLY A 447 19.43 -8.83 10.60
CA GLY A 447 17.99 -8.91 10.81
C GLY A 447 17.33 -7.53 10.95
N THR A 448 17.96 -6.57 11.62
CA THR A 448 17.45 -5.19 11.70
C THR A 448 17.63 -4.44 10.38
N VAL A 449 18.77 -4.56 9.71
CA VAL A 449 18.99 -4.02 8.35
C VAL A 449 17.90 -4.52 7.40
N SER A 450 17.59 -5.83 7.43
CA SER A 450 16.53 -6.41 6.62
C SER A 450 15.13 -5.86 6.94
N LYS A 451 14.85 -5.48 8.21
CA LYS A 451 13.57 -4.87 8.60
C LYS A 451 13.41 -3.43 8.10
N LEU A 452 14.49 -2.68 7.87
CA LEU A 452 14.44 -1.26 7.48
C LEU A 452 13.61 -1.02 6.20
N ARG A 453 13.65 -1.92 5.21
CA ARG A 453 12.82 -1.82 3.99
C ARG A 453 11.32 -1.86 4.31
N TYR A 454 10.92 -2.70 5.26
CA TYR A 454 9.52 -2.80 5.70
C TYR A 454 9.13 -1.58 6.54
N TYR A 455 10.03 -1.06 7.39
CA TYR A 455 9.79 0.19 8.11
C TYR A 455 9.58 1.36 7.17
N PHE A 456 10.37 1.48 6.11
CA PHE A 456 10.16 2.46 5.07
C PHE A 456 8.77 2.32 4.43
N ALA A 457 8.46 1.15 3.87
CA ALA A 457 7.19 0.90 3.20
C ALA A 457 5.98 1.19 4.11
N PHE A 458 6.00 0.69 5.35
CA PHE A 458 4.93 0.93 6.31
C PHE A 458 4.81 2.39 6.71
N LYS A 459 5.92 3.11 6.94
CA LYS A 459 5.86 4.52 7.35
C LYS A 459 5.40 5.44 6.23
N VAL A 460 5.82 5.19 4.99
CA VAL A 460 5.32 5.93 3.83
C VAL A 460 3.82 5.68 3.65
N ALA A 461 3.38 4.42 3.75
CA ALA A 461 1.97 4.11 3.57
C ALA A 461 1.10 4.68 4.71
N GLU A 462 1.56 4.66 5.96
CA GLU A 462 0.93 5.38 7.06
C GLU A 462 0.82 6.89 6.78
N ALA A 463 1.85 7.50 6.19
CA ALA A 463 1.85 8.92 5.83
C ALA A 463 0.81 9.23 4.75
N VAL A 464 0.72 8.41 3.70
CA VAL A 464 -0.30 8.56 2.64
C VAL A 464 -1.72 8.46 3.21
N ASN A 465 -1.99 7.45 4.05
CA ASN A 465 -3.31 7.32 4.67
C ASN A 465 -3.64 8.49 5.61
N ASN A 466 -2.65 9.05 6.30
CA ASN A 466 -2.83 10.27 7.08
C ASN A 466 -3.10 11.50 6.20
N MET A 467 -2.42 11.63 5.05
CA MET A 467 -2.67 12.72 4.10
C MET A 467 -4.09 12.68 3.53
N CYS A 468 -4.62 11.49 3.27
CA CYS A 468 -5.98 11.32 2.78
C CYS A 468 -7.05 11.61 3.85
N GLY A 469 -6.70 11.48 5.14
CA GLY A 469 -7.64 11.67 6.27
C GLY A 469 -7.93 10.40 7.06
N LEU A 470 -7.80 9.21 6.46
CA LEU A 470 -8.12 7.92 7.08
C LEU A 470 -7.37 7.64 8.41
N GLY A 471 -6.22 8.29 8.62
CA GLY A 471 -5.42 8.12 9.82
C GLY A 471 -5.92 8.80 11.11
N PHE A 472 -6.95 9.64 11.04
CA PHE A 472 -7.42 10.40 12.21
C PHE A 472 -8.05 9.49 13.27
N ASN A 473 -7.81 9.73 14.55
CA ASN A 473 -8.30 8.89 15.65
C ASN A 473 -8.74 9.73 16.86
N GLY A 474 -9.45 10.82 16.58
CA GLY A 474 -9.93 11.76 17.60
C GLY A 474 -8.80 12.59 18.21
N TYR A 475 -9.02 13.06 19.44
CA TYR A 475 -8.11 13.95 20.16
C TYR A 475 -7.56 13.29 21.42
N ASP A 476 -6.35 13.66 21.83
CA ASP A 476 -5.76 13.22 23.09
C ASP A 476 -6.28 14.04 24.29
N GLU A 477 -5.82 13.71 25.49
CA GLU A 477 -6.20 14.40 26.73
C GLU A 477 -5.84 15.90 26.70
N ASN A 478 -4.82 16.26 25.93
CA ASN A 478 -4.39 17.65 25.72
C ASN A 478 -5.15 18.34 24.58
N GLY A 479 -6.08 17.64 23.93
CA GLY A 479 -6.85 18.13 22.81
C GLY A 479 -6.11 18.18 21.47
N LYS A 480 -4.96 17.49 21.34
CA LYS A 480 -4.21 17.38 20.09
C LYS A 480 -4.76 16.24 19.23
N ALA A 481 -4.89 16.47 17.93
CA ALA A 481 -5.34 15.47 16.98
C ALA A 481 -4.40 14.24 16.97
N LYS A 482 -4.98 13.05 17.09
CA LYS A 482 -4.27 11.77 16.97
C LYS A 482 -4.37 11.28 15.54
N TRP A 483 -3.22 11.06 14.91
CA TRP A 483 -3.12 10.53 13.54
C TRP A 483 -2.48 9.14 13.53
N ASN A 484 -3.09 8.23 14.28
CA ASN A 484 -2.57 6.89 14.55
C ASN A 484 -3.57 5.75 14.30
N ARG A 485 -4.74 6.00 13.68
CA ARG A 485 -5.77 4.96 13.44
C ARG A 485 -5.18 3.78 12.67
N VAL A 486 -4.48 4.08 11.58
CA VAL A 486 -3.89 3.09 10.68
C VAL A 486 -2.38 2.94 10.90
N THR A 487 -1.89 2.95 12.15
CA THR A 487 -0.46 2.73 12.40
C THR A 487 -0.13 1.25 12.14
N ASN A 488 0.82 0.96 11.25
CA ASN A 488 1.22 -0.41 10.93
C ASN A 488 2.49 -0.86 11.64
N VAL A 489 3.36 0.06 12.06
CA VAL A 489 4.58 -0.29 12.79
C VAL A 489 5.01 0.77 13.80
N ASN A 490 5.45 0.34 14.98
CA ASN A 490 6.10 1.22 15.96
C ASN A 490 7.58 0.83 16.08
N ILE A 491 8.43 1.45 15.27
CA ILE A 491 9.86 1.08 15.09
C ILE A 491 10.59 0.94 16.43
N LEU A 492 10.53 1.95 17.31
CA LEU A 492 11.23 1.90 18.59
C LEU A 492 10.68 0.81 19.52
N LYS A 493 9.36 0.61 19.55
CA LYS A 493 8.75 -0.45 20.36
C LYS A 493 9.07 -1.85 19.82
N MET A 494 9.36 -1.95 18.52
CA MET A 494 9.77 -3.20 17.88
C MET A 494 11.26 -3.49 18.15
N GLU A 495 12.16 -2.53 17.89
CA GLU A 495 13.61 -2.73 18.08
C GLU A 495 14.01 -2.86 19.56
N PHE A 496 13.30 -2.17 20.46
CA PHE A 496 13.55 -2.21 21.91
C PHE A 496 12.50 -3.02 22.68
N ALA A 497 11.84 -3.97 22.03
CA ALA A 497 10.84 -4.81 22.67
C ALA A 497 11.45 -5.64 23.81
N THR A 498 10.86 -5.62 25.00
CA THR A 498 11.28 -6.46 26.15
C THR A 498 10.58 -7.82 26.20
N SER A 499 9.73 -8.11 25.21
CA SER A 499 9.11 -9.44 25.05
C SER A 499 8.69 -9.68 23.60
N MET A 500 8.63 -10.94 23.19
CA MET A 500 8.12 -11.30 21.86
C MET A 500 6.66 -10.85 21.64
N LYS A 501 5.84 -10.80 22.70
CA LYS A 501 4.49 -10.25 22.61
C LYS A 501 4.52 -8.77 22.21
N MET A 502 5.37 -7.97 22.87
CA MET A 502 5.54 -6.55 22.54
C MET A 502 6.06 -6.37 21.11
N ALA A 503 7.01 -7.20 20.67
CA ALA A 503 7.51 -7.16 19.29
C ALA A 503 6.37 -7.41 18.28
N CYS A 504 5.61 -8.51 18.44
CA CYS A 504 4.50 -8.84 17.55
C CYS A 504 3.37 -7.78 17.55
N ASP A 505 3.08 -7.16 18.70
CA ASP A 505 2.06 -6.11 18.80
C ASP A 505 2.44 -4.80 18.11
N ASN A 506 3.71 -4.66 17.71
CA ASN A 506 4.24 -3.43 17.13
C ASN A 506 4.80 -3.61 15.71
N TRP A 507 4.65 -4.81 15.14
CA TRP A 507 5.05 -5.16 13.78
C TRP A 507 3.84 -5.58 12.95
N ASN A 508 3.65 -4.96 11.78
CA ASN A 508 2.54 -5.25 10.85
C ASN A 508 1.18 -5.32 11.58
N ILE A 509 0.88 -4.25 12.32
CA ILE A 509 -0.22 -4.16 13.29
C ILE A 509 -1.57 -4.44 12.63
N SER A 510 -1.80 -3.92 11.41
CA SER A 510 -3.07 -4.16 10.70
C SER A 510 -3.31 -5.65 10.40
N THR A 511 -2.26 -6.36 9.98
CA THR A 511 -2.33 -7.82 9.75
C THR A 511 -2.51 -8.58 11.06
N ALA A 512 -1.85 -8.15 12.15
CA ALA A 512 -2.03 -8.77 13.46
C ALA A 512 -3.47 -8.61 13.98
N LEU A 513 -4.09 -7.45 13.76
CA LEU A 513 -5.50 -7.20 14.07
C LEU A 513 -6.43 -8.05 13.18
N TRP A 514 -6.13 -8.18 11.89
CA TRP A 514 -6.88 -9.05 10.99
C TRP A 514 -6.86 -10.51 11.45
N LEU A 515 -5.68 -11.06 11.76
CA LEU A 515 -5.54 -12.42 12.29
C LEU A 515 -6.28 -12.60 13.62
N ARG A 516 -6.25 -11.59 14.49
CA ARG A 516 -6.99 -11.62 15.74
C ARG A 516 -8.50 -11.72 15.49
N ARG A 517 -9.05 -10.83 14.66
CA ARG A 517 -10.49 -10.71 14.40
C ARG A 517 -11.06 -11.88 13.59
N THR A 518 -10.31 -12.39 12.62
CA THR A 518 -10.79 -13.42 11.67
C THR A 518 -10.39 -14.84 12.08
N VAL A 519 -9.35 -15.02 12.88
CA VAL A 519 -8.87 -16.37 13.28
C VAL A 519 -8.92 -16.55 14.79
N TYR A 520 -8.22 -15.70 15.56
CA TYR A 520 -8.06 -15.92 17.01
C TYR A 520 -9.40 -15.92 17.75
N GLU A 521 -10.22 -14.88 17.53
CA GLU A 521 -11.53 -14.72 18.19
C GLU A 521 -12.59 -15.68 17.63
N ARG A 522 -12.35 -16.26 16.45
CA ARG A 522 -13.25 -17.20 15.78
C ARG A 522 -12.96 -18.66 16.13
N SER A 523 -11.76 -18.94 16.64
CA SER A 523 -11.32 -20.29 16.97
C SER A 523 -11.72 -20.68 18.40
N SER A 524 -12.33 -21.85 18.57
CA SER A 524 -12.73 -22.34 19.91
C SER A 524 -11.57 -22.94 20.69
N ARG A 525 -10.62 -23.60 20.01
CA ARG A 525 -9.45 -24.27 20.60
C ARG A 525 -8.17 -23.91 19.84
N HIS A 526 -7.01 -24.04 20.50
CA HIS A 526 -5.68 -23.81 19.91
C HIS A 526 -5.53 -22.49 19.14
N ARG A 527 -6.13 -21.41 19.64
CA ARG A 527 -6.26 -20.11 18.95
C ARG A 527 -4.92 -19.56 18.46
N THR A 528 -3.88 -19.60 19.30
CA THR A 528 -2.54 -19.14 18.95
C THR A 528 -1.94 -19.93 17.79
N VAL A 529 -2.10 -21.25 17.79
CA VAL A 529 -1.59 -22.13 16.72
C VAL A 529 -2.34 -21.84 15.41
N ALA A 530 -3.67 -21.71 15.46
CA ALA A 530 -4.47 -21.37 14.29
C ALA A 530 -4.01 -20.03 13.65
N VAL A 531 -3.73 -19.01 14.47
CA VAL A 531 -3.19 -17.72 13.98
C VAL A 531 -1.87 -17.89 13.24
N PHE A 532 -0.91 -18.62 13.81
CA PHE A 532 0.40 -18.78 13.19
C PHE A 532 0.39 -19.66 11.95
N ILE A 533 -0.46 -20.69 11.90
CA ILE A 533 -0.70 -21.47 10.69
C ILE A 533 -1.30 -20.57 9.60
N THR A 534 -2.37 -19.84 9.90
CA THR A 534 -2.98 -18.93 8.91
C THR A 534 -1.99 -17.86 8.45
N SER A 535 -1.19 -17.29 9.35
CA SER A 535 -0.16 -16.31 9.02
C SER A 535 0.90 -16.90 8.09
N SER A 536 1.35 -18.14 8.35
CA SER A 536 2.31 -18.82 7.47
C SER A 536 1.75 -19.05 6.07
N LEU A 537 0.50 -19.55 5.96
CA LEU A 537 -0.18 -19.76 4.69
C LEU A 537 -0.40 -18.46 3.91
N TRP A 538 -0.72 -17.37 4.62
CA TRP A 538 -0.89 -16.05 4.04
C TRP A 538 0.41 -15.54 3.40
N HIS A 539 1.57 -15.78 4.04
CA HIS A 539 2.88 -15.46 3.46
C HIS A 539 3.35 -16.43 2.36
N GLY A 540 3.00 -17.72 2.44
CA GLY A 540 3.25 -18.70 1.38
C GLY A 540 3.73 -20.07 1.86
N PHE A 541 4.38 -20.83 0.97
CA PHE A 541 4.75 -22.23 1.20
C PHE A 541 6.26 -22.47 1.39
N TYR A 542 7.04 -21.40 1.47
CA TYR A 542 8.46 -21.50 1.82
C TYR A 542 8.62 -21.98 3.27
N PRO A 543 9.45 -23.00 3.53
CA PRO A 543 9.65 -23.54 4.87
C PRO A 543 10.09 -22.49 5.91
N GLY A 544 10.86 -21.49 5.51
CA GLY A 544 11.28 -20.39 6.38
C GLY A 544 10.13 -19.61 7.04
N TYR A 545 8.97 -19.50 6.38
CA TYR A 545 7.78 -18.88 6.96
C TYR A 545 7.24 -19.69 8.13
N TYR A 546 7.07 -21.00 7.95
CA TYR A 546 6.58 -21.91 8.99
C TYR A 546 7.54 -21.96 10.18
N MET A 547 8.85 -21.99 9.90
CA MET A 547 9.88 -21.92 10.92
C MET A 547 9.72 -20.65 11.78
N MET A 548 9.60 -19.47 11.16
CA MET A 548 9.38 -18.22 11.90
C MET A 548 8.10 -18.24 12.73
N PHE A 549 6.94 -18.49 12.10
CA PHE A 549 5.66 -18.31 12.77
C PHE A 549 5.43 -19.33 13.90
N MET A 550 5.89 -20.57 13.73
CA MET A 550 5.81 -21.57 14.78
C MET A 550 6.77 -21.26 15.94
N SER A 551 8.00 -20.80 15.65
CA SER A 551 8.95 -20.35 16.68
C SER A 551 8.40 -19.18 17.49
N ILE A 552 7.83 -18.15 16.83
CA ILE A 552 7.23 -17.00 17.51
C ILE A 552 6.14 -17.44 18.49
N GLY A 553 5.26 -18.38 18.09
CA GLY A 553 4.20 -18.88 18.97
C GLY A 553 4.75 -19.52 20.24
N LEU A 554 5.78 -20.36 20.12
CA LEU A 554 6.45 -20.98 21.26
C LEU A 554 7.16 -19.94 22.15
N MET A 555 7.84 -18.98 21.54
CA MET A 555 8.57 -17.93 22.26
C MET A 555 7.65 -16.99 23.04
N ILE A 556 6.44 -16.72 22.52
CA ILE A 556 5.43 -15.94 23.25
C ILE A 556 4.99 -16.69 24.51
N GLU A 557 4.66 -17.98 24.41
CA GLU A 557 4.23 -18.77 25.58
C GLU A 557 5.38 -18.93 26.60
N ALA A 558 6.60 -19.22 26.12
CA ALA A 558 7.80 -19.28 26.97
C ALA A 558 8.07 -17.94 27.66
N GLY A 559 7.97 -16.83 26.92
CA GLY A 559 8.14 -15.48 27.45
C GLY A 559 7.12 -15.12 28.52
N ARG A 560 5.84 -15.50 28.35
CA ARG A 560 4.80 -15.29 29.38
C ARG A 560 5.13 -16.05 30.67
N MET A 561 5.58 -17.30 30.56
CA MET A 561 5.97 -18.10 31.72
C MET A 561 7.20 -17.52 32.43
N GLY A 562 8.24 -17.21 31.66
CA GLY A 562 9.47 -16.60 32.18
C GLY A 562 9.20 -15.25 32.86
N HIS A 563 8.38 -14.40 32.27
CA HIS A 563 8.00 -13.11 32.86
C HIS A 563 7.22 -13.28 34.18
N ARG A 564 6.36 -14.30 34.30
CA ARG A 564 5.63 -14.58 35.53
C ARG A 564 6.55 -15.03 36.68
N VAL A 565 7.55 -15.85 36.37
CA VAL A 565 8.44 -16.46 37.38
C VAL A 565 9.62 -15.56 37.71
N ILE A 566 10.28 -14.97 36.71
CA ILE A 566 11.58 -14.30 36.88
C ILE A 566 11.41 -12.83 37.23
N ARG A 567 10.48 -12.12 36.57
CA ARG A 567 10.32 -10.67 36.74
C ARG A 567 10.18 -10.24 38.21
N PRO A 568 9.39 -10.90 39.08
CA PRO A 568 9.22 -10.46 40.46
C PRO A 568 10.53 -10.28 41.23
N TYR A 569 11.56 -11.06 40.93
CA TYR A 569 12.87 -10.95 41.59
C TYR A 569 13.62 -9.65 41.25
N PHE A 570 13.33 -9.05 40.09
CA PHE A 570 13.98 -7.84 39.58
C PHE A 570 13.17 -6.56 39.85
N GLN A 571 11.92 -6.64 40.29
CA GLN A 571 11.09 -5.45 40.55
C GLN A 571 11.35 -4.79 41.91
N LYS A 572 12.36 -5.25 42.67
CA LYS A 572 12.66 -4.75 44.03
C LYS A 572 13.21 -3.33 44.05
N THR A 573 13.97 -2.94 43.02
CA THR A 573 14.56 -1.60 42.89
C THR A 573 14.46 -1.13 41.44
N ARG A 574 14.51 0.18 41.22
CA ARG A 574 14.50 0.76 39.86
C ARG A 574 15.71 0.27 39.03
N ALA A 575 16.87 0.10 39.66
CA ALA A 575 18.07 -0.40 38.98
C ALA A 575 17.91 -1.86 38.53
N LEU A 576 17.38 -2.74 39.39
CA LEU A 576 17.12 -4.13 39.03
C LEU A 576 16.04 -4.25 37.95
N ALA A 577 15.01 -3.40 38.00
CA ALA A 577 13.99 -3.37 36.96
C ALA A 577 14.56 -2.95 35.61
N PHE A 578 15.42 -1.91 35.59
CA PHE A 578 16.13 -1.49 34.38
C PHE A 578 17.06 -2.59 33.83
N ILE A 579 17.81 -3.27 34.70
CA ILE A 579 18.66 -4.40 34.29
C ILE A 579 17.82 -5.51 33.65
N TYR A 580 16.66 -5.83 34.25
CA TYR A 580 15.74 -6.80 33.67
C TYR A 580 15.22 -6.37 32.30
N ASP A 581 14.86 -5.10 32.13
CA ASP A 581 14.41 -4.57 30.84
C ASP A 581 15.51 -4.65 29.77
N VAL A 582 16.77 -4.33 30.11
CA VAL A 582 17.91 -4.46 29.19
C VAL A 582 18.14 -5.92 28.80
N ILE A 583 18.17 -6.84 29.78
CA ILE A 583 18.38 -8.27 29.52
C ILE A 583 17.25 -8.83 28.63
N THR A 584 16.00 -8.52 28.97
CA THR A 584 14.85 -9.03 28.21
C THR A 584 14.73 -8.39 26.83
N CYS A 585 15.17 -7.15 26.66
CA CYS A 585 15.33 -6.51 25.35
C CYS A 585 16.36 -7.27 24.49
N MET A 586 17.54 -7.58 25.04
CA MET A 586 18.56 -8.36 24.32
C MET A 586 18.06 -9.76 23.93
N VAL A 587 17.42 -10.46 24.87
CA VAL A 587 16.84 -11.79 24.61
C VAL A 587 15.74 -11.72 23.54
N THR A 588 14.89 -10.70 23.58
CA THR A 588 13.83 -10.51 22.57
C THR A 588 14.42 -10.22 21.20
N CYS A 589 15.46 -9.38 21.11
CA CYS A 589 16.17 -9.12 19.86
C CYS A 589 16.74 -10.42 19.24
N LEU A 590 17.32 -11.29 20.08
CA LEU A 590 17.78 -12.61 19.66
C LEU A 590 16.66 -13.51 19.18
N CYS A 591 15.52 -13.54 19.88
CA CYS A 591 14.34 -14.30 19.47
C CYS A 591 13.77 -13.79 18.13
N VAL A 592 13.73 -12.47 17.94
CA VAL A 592 13.32 -11.85 16.67
C VAL A 592 14.29 -12.23 15.55
N ALA A 593 15.60 -12.25 15.79
CA ALA A 593 16.59 -12.68 14.81
C ALA A 593 16.50 -14.18 14.50
N GLU A 594 16.24 -15.03 15.51
CA GLU A 594 16.09 -16.48 15.31
C GLU A 594 14.91 -16.83 14.40
N GLY A 595 13.77 -16.16 14.57
CA GLY A 595 12.60 -16.37 13.71
C GLY A 595 12.72 -15.60 12.39
N GLY A 596 13.21 -14.36 12.43
CA GLY A 596 13.24 -13.45 11.30
C GLY A 596 14.25 -13.83 10.21
N VAL A 597 15.40 -14.40 10.56
CA VAL A 597 16.39 -14.83 9.57
C VAL A 597 15.86 -15.95 8.66
N PRO A 598 15.30 -17.07 9.16
CA PRO A 598 14.61 -18.07 8.34
C PRO A 598 13.54 -17.49 7.41
N PHE A 599 12.74 -16.52 7.91
CA PHE A 599 11.73 -15.85 7.09
C PHE A 599 12.35 -15.14 5.88
N GLN A 600 13.52 -14.52 6.05
CA GLN A 600 14.24 -13.84 4.96
C GLN A 600 15.02 -14.81 4.07
N LEU A 601 15.49 -15.95 4.60
CA LEU A 601 16.21 -16.97 3.83
C LEU A 601 15.29 -17.83 2.97
N LEU A 602 14.01 -17.96 3.33
CA LEU A 602 12.96 -18.75 2.68
C LEU A 602 13.21 -20.27 2.64
N GLU A 603 14.39 -20.70 2.20
CA GLU A 603 14.77 -22.08 1.98
C GLU A 603 15.03 -22.85 3.28
N LEU A 604 14.58 -24.11 3.31
CA LEU A 604 14.77 -25.00 4.47
C LEU A 604 16.24 -25.25 4.77
N ARG A 605 17.06 -25.51 3.74
CA ARG A 605 18.47 -25.82 3.91
C ARG A 605 19.23 -24.67 4.57
N LEU A 606 19.09 -23.46 4.03
CA LEU A 606 19.74 -22.26 4.56
C LEU A 606 19.25 -21.94 5.98
N SER A 607 17.94 -22.07 6.20
CA SER A 607 17.32 -21.85 7.51
C SER A 607 17.83 -22.85 8.55
N ILE A 608 17.97 -24.12 8.20
CA ILE A 608 18.55 -25.15 9.08
C ILE A 608 20.03 -24.86 9.35
N GLU A 609 20.83 -24.50 8.35
CA GLU A 609 22.25 -24.19 8.58
C GLU A 609 22.44 -23.03 9.57
N TYR A 610 21.61 -21.99 9.46
CA TYR A 610 21.56 -20.92 10.46
C TYR A 610 21.11 -21.46 11.84
N TRP A 611 20.01 -22.21 11.87
CA TRP A 611 19.47 -22.78 13.10
C TRP A 611 20.41 -23.77 13.81
N ARG A 612 21.26 -24.51 13.09
CA ARG A 612 22.17 -25.48 13.72
C ARG A 612 23.08 -24.86 14.76
N TRP A 613 23.56 -23.64 14.53
CA TRP A 613 24.42 -22.95 15.49
C TRP A 613 23.61 -22.07 16.46
N VAL A 614 22.44 -21.55 16.06
CA VAL A 614 21.55 -20.74 16.93
C VAL A 614 20.71 -21.58 17.89
N LEU A 615 20.08 -22.67 17.45
CA LEU A 615 19.29 -23.56 18.33
C LEU A 615 20.15 -24.21 19.40
N VAL A 616 21.42 -24.56 19.13
CA VAL A 616 22.31 -25.04 20.19
C VAL A 616 22.49 -23.98 21.28
N LEU A 617 22.56 -22.69 20.91
CA LEU A 617 22.60 -21.59 21.87
C LEU A 617 21.26 -21.44 22.61
N LEU A 618 20.12 -21.46 21.91
CA LEU A 618 18.81 -21.31 22.52
C LEU A 618 18.37 -22.51 23.37
N CYS A 619 18.64 -23.74 22.96
CA CYS A 619 18.42 -24.94 23.78
C CYS A 619 19.28 -24.93 25.04
N ARG A 620 20.50 -24.35 25.01
CA ARG A 620 21.31 -24.14 26.22
C ARG A 620 20.71 -23.06 27.13
N ILE A 621 20.21 -21.97 26.57
CA ILE A 621 19.58 -20.88 27.34
C ILE A 621 18.23 -21.32 27.92
N PHE A 622 17.28 -21.78 27.09
CA PHE A 622 15.95 -22.22 27.51
C PHE A 622 15.96 -23.53 28.27
N GLY A 623 16.82 -24.49 27.89
CA GLY A 623 17.02 -25.72 28.65
C GLY A 623 17.60 -25.45 30.04
N GLY A 624 18.56 -24.52 30.15
CA GLY A 624 19.11 -24.07 31.44
C GLY A 624 18.09 -23.31 32.30
N LEU A 625 17.29 -22.44 31.69
CA LEU A 625 16.19 -21.72 32.35
C LEU A 625 15.08 -22.66 32.83
N LEU A 626 14.68 -23.64 32.02
CA LEU A 626 13.69 -24.65 32.39
C LEU A 626 14.20 -25.54 33.52
N LEU A 627 15.46 -26.00 33.45
CA LEU A 627 16.11 -26.73 34.55
C LEU A 627 16.16 -25.89 35.82
N TYR A 628 16.51 -24.61 35.73
CA TYR A 628 16.54 -23.71 36.87
C TYR A 628 15.15 -23.51 37.50
N VAL A 629 14.11 -23.34 36.68
CA VAL A 629 12.72 -23.22 37.16
C VAL A 629 12.28 -24.51 37.84
N ILE A 630 12.48 -25.68 37.21
CA ILE A 630 12.16 -26.99 37.78
C ILE A 630 12.93 -27.23 39.09
N LEU A 631 14.23 -26.93 39.12
CA LEU A 631 15.06 -27.08 40.33
C LEU A 631 14.68 -26.08 41.42
N SER A 632 14.25 -24.87 41.07
CA SER A 632 13.81 -23.85 42.04
C SER A 632 12.44 -24.17 42.64
N GLU A 633 11.51 -24.73 41.86
CA GLU A 633 10.24 -25.30 42.35
C GLU A 633 10.49 -26.55 43.20
N TYR A 634 11.43 -27.41 42.80
CA TYR A 634 11.83 -28.58 43.59
C TYR A 634 12.46 -28.17 44.93
N ARG A 635 13.35 -27.17 44.94
CA ARG A 635 13.98 -26.64 46.18
C ARG A 635 12.98 -25.99 47.12
N THR A 636 12.01 -25.24 46.60
CA THR A 636 10.95 -24.63 47.41
C THR A 636 10.01 -25.68 48.01
N ARG A 637 9.66 -26.72 47.24
CA ARG A 637 8.89 -27.87 47.76
C ARG A 637 9.69 -28.72 48.76
N SER A 638 10.99 -28.89 48.57
CA SER A 638 11.88 -29.60 49.49
C SER A 638 12.07 -28.86 50.82
N ARG A 639 12.26 -27.53 50.79
CA ARG A 639 12.34 -26.70 52.01
C ARG A 639 11.04 -26.67 52.82
N HIS A 640 9.89 -26.87 52.19
CA HIS A 640 8.61 -27.04 52.90
C HIS A 640 8.41 -28.44 53.49
N LYS A 641 9.21 -29.44 53.11
CA LYS A 641 9.18 -30.79 53.71
C LYS A 641 10.14 -30.97 54.90
N GLU A 642 11.19 -30.14 55.03
CA GLU A 642 12.19 -30.24 56.10
C GLU A 642 11.93 -29.34 57.33
N SER A 643 10.89 -28.51 57.31
CA SER A 643 10.42 -27.81 58.53
C SER A 643 9.52 -28.76 59.34
N PRO A 644 9.82 -29.03 60.64
CA PRO A 644 8.90 -29.81 61.46
C PRO A 644 7.56 -29.08 61.53
N ARG A 645 6.48 -29.81 61.23
CA ARG A 645 5.09 -29.36 61.36
C ARG A 645 4.87 -28.76 62.76
N LYS A 646 4.94 -27.44 62.89
CA LYS A 646 4.09 -26.74 63.85
C LYS A 646 2.68 -26.75 63.27
N THR A 647 1.76 -27.30 64.04
CA THR A 647 0.33 -27.40 63.77
C THR A 647 -0.24 -26.03 63.44
N ASP A 648 -0.36 -25.70 62.16
CA ASP A 648 -1.13 -24.56 61.66
C ASP A 648 -2.61 -24.97 61.60
N SER A 649 -3.35 -24.75 62.69
CA SER A 649 -4.81 -24.73 62.69
C SER A 649 -5.38 -23.44 62.07
N ASN A 650 -4.62 -22.71 61.24
CA ASN A 650 -5.00 -21.37 60.78
C ASN A 650 -4.81 -21.09 59.28
N ARG A 651 -4.70 -22.12 58.44
CA ARG A 651 -4.70 -21.98 56.98
C ARG A 651 -5.94 -22.63 56.36
N ASN A 652 -7.11 -22.06 56.65
CA ASN A 652 -8.35 -22.37 55.92
C ASN A 652 -9.27 -21.15 55.72
N TRP A 653 -8.74 -19.92 55.82
CA TRP A 653 -9.52 -18.70 55.57
C TRP A 653 -9.35 -18.12 54.15
N ILE A 654 -8.33 -18.56 53.39
CA ILE A 654 -8.06 -18.05 52.03
C ILE A 654 -8.85 -18.79 50.93
N ASN A 655 -9.47 -19.94 51.23
CA ASN A 655 -10.33 -20.67 50.27
C ASN A 655 -11.83 -20.62 50.64
N LYS A 656 -12.25 -19.70 51.52
CA LYS A 656 -13.66 -19.53 51.91
C LYS A 656 -14.18 -18.10 51.77
N LEU A 657 -13.40 -17.21 51.15
CA LEU A 657 -13.74 -15.82 50.89
C LEU A 657 -13.48 -15.49 49.42
N ASP A 658 -14.24 -16.10 48.52
CA ASP A 658 -14.50 -15.55 47.20
C ASP A 658 -15.58 -16.40 46.53
N THR A 659 -16.83 -15.97 46.67
CA THR A 659 -17.81 -15.82 45.56
C THR A 659 -19.19 -15.41 46.06
N GLU A 660 -19.62 -15.78 47.27
CA GLU A 660 -21.02 -15.53 47.69
C GLU A 660 -21.24 -14.22 48.47
N GLU A 661 -20.35 -13.87 49.40
CA GLU A 661 -20.53 -12.68 50.26
C GLU A 661 -20.28 -11.36 49.50
N GLN A 662 -19.31 -11.33 48.58
CA GLN A 662 -19.07 -10.15 47.72
C GLN A 662 -20.19 -9.96 46.67
N VAL A 663 -20.76 -11.05 46.14
CA VAL A 663 -21.90 -10.98 45.21
C VAL A 663 -23.15 -10.51 45.93
N GLN A 664 -23.38 -10.92 47.18
CA GLN A 664 -24.48 -10.39 48.00
C GLN A 664 -24.30 -8.91 48.36
N ARG A 665 -23.08 -8.47 48.70
CA ARG A 665 -22.78 -7.05 48.96
C ARG A 665 -22.90 -6.18 47.71
N PHE A 666 -22.49 -6.68 46.55
CA PHE A 666 -22.65 -5.97 45.27
C PHE A 666 -24.13 -5.86 44.87
N ASN A 667 -24.92 -6.92 45.07
CA ASN A 667 -26.36 -6.91 44.81
C ASN A 667 -27.16 -6.03 45.81
N GLN A 668 -26.73 -5.94 47.07
CA GLN A 668 -27.30 -4.99 48.04
C GLN A 668 -26.93 -3.53 47.73
N ALA A 669 -25.70 -3.26 47.29
CA ALA A 669 -25.28 -1.93 46.85
C ALA A 669 -26.01 -1.48 45.57
N ALA A 670 -26.21 -2.40 44.62
CA ALA A 670 -26.98 -2.15 43.40
C ALA A 670 -28.48 -1.92 43.67
N LYS A 671 -29.05 -2.55 44.71
CA LYS A 671 -30.43 -2.28 45.17
C LYS A 671 -30.57 -0.90 45.85
N LYS A 672 -29.54 -0.44 46.57
CA LYS A 672 -29.52 0.90 47.20
C LYS A 672 -29.35 2.06 46.20
N LEU A 673 -28.78 1.80 45.02
CA LEU A 673 -28.59 2.81 43.96
C LEU A 673 -29.80 2.98 43.02
N LYS A 674 -30.89 2.23 43.21
CA LYS A 674 -32.13 2.32 42.41
C LYS A 674 -33.34 2.91 43.16
N LEU A 675 -33.14 3.46 44.34
CA LEU A 675 -34.16 4.24 45.06
C LEU A 675 -33.50 5.51 45.61
N ASN A 676 -33.50 6.54 44.77
CA ASN A 676 -33.78 7.94 45.10
C ASN A 676 -33.74 8.76 43.81
#